data_AF-A0A812IPJ3-F1
#
_entry.id   AF-A0A812IPJ3-F1
#
_cell.length_a   1.000
_cell.length_b   1.000
_cell.length_c   1.000
_cell.angle_alpha   90.00
_cell.angle_beta   90.00
_cell.angle_gamma   90.00
#
_symmetry.space_group_name_H-M   'P 1'
#
loop_
_entity.id
_entity.type
_entity.pdbx_description
1 polymer ?
#
loop_
_entity_poly.entity_id
_entity_poly.type
_entity_poly.pdbx_seq_one_letter_code
_entity_poly.pdbx_strand_id
1 'polypeptide(L)'
;MLSRPQPGLHAPGHVVSRSRSGQIRQPSCREAGGVGVGRRRGLTLLPAFALLRRQGVTSRAASKHSKQDTWKRRKNSELYRELEADSAQAAPVRLLQKPEVLAPAGGWPQLRAAVRAGADAVYFGLDVGLNARARAANFTTDELPEVMDFLHSHGVKAYVTLNVLVFDHELFDPLDSGRPGSGTAVQALQVVGDTNVDALIVQDVGLALACRELCPHVPVHASTQMSITSASGALFANELLGAERVVLGRELSLEEIAAVARDAPNVEIEVFVHGALCVSYSGQCFSSEAWGGRSANRGQCAQACRLPYGLIKDGELVDLGDATRYLLSPQDLMALEYVPALIDAGAGCFKIEGRLKGEEYVSLTTAAYRRAIDRAWDGDSSKPQGPGSELLETPEVTRAALAQVFARGQDEENDGLSPGFLEGPRHQRLVRGLAPKHRGVLVGRVRAVQATTSSFALELAPGAVAVPLRPGAGIFFDSVEFKGDDAVLGGKISKLRLPKGGAVESSQGLEKGAIIFVRVDFQGATAQERRRRLGSEVKPGDMVWRNKDEALEERARMITLSHPGTKGSLSRQIRRPPSEATAKRSLELEPGSSEVVDTLSRLVVPTLPPFRQQKTSFMQSELPVPRLTVLCRNPEQAAAVLALPRGLVYELQLDFLEANGLQESVAAARAATQRVAVCLPRVIKPNEDRLWQFYRRLQTDALLVRGSGALYQMLSLGESDQGYEGPEVIGDFSLNAANAVSAGFYLGLPGLERLTPTHDLSAMQICQMAKRLGPERAGRLEVVAHQHLPIFHTEHCVFARFLSKGNDFTDCGHPCERSSLHLRDSNGKDHKVLADMGCRNTVFNAKAQSAAMDLAAFAAAGVGFLRLELVDEPAESVATLVKRYHAAARGRLSADKLWGFVAQLTDSNGRCQGVDRGSLDDASIERSQGHAVQCKRALDKLGILGALMMPAGGRQVACKNALDKAISNALNAVDDLAVTGAAGLSPKGTGPVSPKGAGTGSPRAQGSRKGRETDAAEDMSAMGLSVQRISTAKAAESSSDTAEMAAEPPEQDQHEGEEELPAESGSGDEFDVAEEELLHEDHLR
;
A
#
# COMPACT_ATOMS: atom_id res chain seq x y z
N MET A 1 16.24 -50.78 17.88
CA MET A 1 15.71 -51.33 19.15
C MET A 1 16.16 -50.44 20.31
N LEU A 2 15.68 -50.74 21.52
CA LEU A 2 16.08 -50.22 22.84
C LEU A 2 17.62 -50.18 23.05
N SER A 3 18.24 -49.36 23.92
CA SER A 3 17.76 -48.36 24.91
C SER A 3 18.87 -47.43 25.47
N ARG A 4 18.46 -46.39 26.22
CA ARG A 4 19.22 -45.55 27.19
C ARG A 4 19.95 -46.37 28.29
N PRO A 5 20.88 -45.84 29.17
CA PRO A 5 20.83 -44.51 29.83
C PRO A 5 22.17 -43.78 30.17
N GLN A 6 22.05 -42.68 30.95
CA GLN A 6 23.14 -41.92 31.62
C GLN A 6 23.62 -42.61 32.94
N PRO A 7 24.69 -42.11 33.60
CA PRO A 7 24.48 -41.20 34.75
C PRO A 7 25.51 -40.04 34.86
N GLY A 8 25.43 -39.20 35.91
CA GLY A 8 26.38 -38.11 36.23
C GLY A 8 26.64 -37.95 37.74
N LEU A 9 27.57 -37.07 38.16
CA LEU A 9 27.95 -36.81 39.58
C LEU A 9 28.63 -35.43 39.80
N HIS A 10 29.00 -35.08 41.05
CA HIS A 10 29.19 -33.69 41.57
C HIS A 10 30.62 -33.28 42.04
N ALA A 11 30.98 -31.99 41.81
CA ALA A 11 31.74 -31.06 42.70
C ALA A 11 33.22 -31.42 43.10
N PRO A 12 33.97 -30.67 43.97
CA PRO A 12 33.74 -29.38 44.68
C PRO A 12 34.94 -28.35 44.79
N GLY A 13 34.74 -27.23 45.53
CA GLY A 13 35.79 -26.37 46.16
C GLY A 13 36.18 -25.06 45.42
N HIS A 14 36.57 -23.92 46.03
CA HIS A 14 36.68 -23.42 47.43
C HIS A 14 36.27 -21.92 47.47
N VAL A 15 35.38 -21.43 48.35
CA VAL A 15 35.57 -20.90 49.74
C VAL A 15 36.41 -19.61 49.88
N VAL A 16 35.75 -18.48 50.19
CA VAL A 16 36.14 -17.39 51.14
C VAL A 16 35.12 -16.22 51.05
N SER A 17 34.85 -15.37 52.07
CA SER A 17 34.50 -15.65 53.48
C SER A 17 33.84 -14.40 54.15
N ARG A 18 32.87 -14.62 55.06
CA ARG A 18 32.46 -13.76 56.22
C ARG A 18 31.85 -12.35 55.95
N SER A 19 30.84 -11.86 56.70
CA SER A 19 30.08 -12.48 57.83
C SER A 19 28.82 -11.70 58.25
N ARG A 20 27.85 -12.45 58.83
CA ARG A 20 26.78 -12.03 59.80
C ARG A 20 25.67 -11.07 59.30
N SER A 21 24.45 -11.06 59.90
CA SER A 21 23.52 -12.14 60.33
C SER A 21 22.28 -11.50 60.99
N GLY A 22 21.06 -11.85 60.56
CA GLY A 22 19.82 -11.44 61.24
C GLY A 22 18.63 -12.29 60.80
N GLN A 23 17.95 -12.93 61.76
CA GLN A 23 16.81 -13.82 61.50
C GLN A 23 15.48 -13.09 61.68
N ILE A 24 14.45 -13.44 60.89
CA ILE A 24 13.04 -13.36 61.31
C ILE A 24 12.32 -14.65 60.85
N ARG A 25 11.41 -15.17 61.67
CA ARG A 25 10.49 -16.28 61.35
C ARG A 25 9.06 -15.77 61.13
N GLN A 26 8.28 -16.56 60.39
CA GLN A 26 6.80 -16.58 60.38
C GLN A 26 6.22 -16.84 61.80
N PRO A 27 4.88 -16.68 62.09
CA PRO A 27 3.76 -16.88 61.15
C PRO A 27 2.44 -16.07 61.34
N SER A 28 1.49 -16.39 60.44
CA SER A 28 0.02 -16.41 60.57
C SER A 28 -0.78 -15.09 60.68
N CYS A 29 -2.02 -15.17 60.19
CA CYS A 29 -2.98 -14.07 60.09
C CYS A 29 -4.19 -14.27 61.00
N ARG A 30 -4.80 -13.17 61.44
CA ARG A 30 -6.22 -13.06 61.82
C ARG A 30 -6.78 -11.71 61.35
N GLU A 31 -8.10 -11.62 61.26
CA GLU A 31 -8.82 -10.55 60.55
C GLU A 31 -9.03 -9.29 61.39
N ALA A 32 -9.05 -8.12 60.73
CA ALA A 32 -9.73 -6.91 61.23
C ALA A 32 -9.97 -5.88 60.11
N GLY A 33 -11.16 -5.27 60.12
CA GLY A 33 -11.43 -3.88 59.71
C GLY A 33 -11.06 -3.43 58.29
N GLY A 34 -12.06 -3.19 57.44
CA GLY A 34 -11.85 -2.54 56.13
C GLY A 34 -11.78 -1.01 56.19
N VAL A 35 -11.35 -0.40 55.08
CA VAL A 35 -11.88 0.85 54.50
C VAL A 35 -11.51 0.82 53.00
N GLY A 36 -12.40 1.28 52.13
CA GLY A 36 -12.21 1.21 50.68
C GLY A 36 -11.26 2.28 50.14
N VAL A 37 -10.24 1.86 49.38
CA VAL A 37 -9.47 2.74 48.48
C VAL A 37 -9.49 2.11 47.09
N GLY A 38 -10.11 2.79 46.13
CA GLY A 38 -10.21 2.32 44.74
C GLY A 38 -8.84 2.24 44.08
N ARG A 39 -8.35 1.02 43.80
CA ARG A 39 -7.10 0.83 43.06
C ARG A 39 -7.25 1.24 41.60
N ARG A 40 -6.89 2.49 41.29
CA ARG A 40 -6.55 2.92 39.92
C ARG A 40 -5.46 1.99 39.37
N ARG A 41 -5.78 1.17 38.37
CA ARG A 41 -4.78 0.42 37.59
C ARG A 41 -4.23 1.35 36.51
N GLY A 42 -3.27 2.20 36.88
CA GLY A 42 -2.46 2.92 35.89
C GLY A 42 -1.60 1.93 35.12
N LEU A 43 -1.51 2.09 33.80
CA LEU A 43 -0.82 1.16 32.91
C LEU A 43 0.71 1.37 32.98
N THR A 44 1.34 0.80 34.01
CA THR A 44 2.80 0.61 33.99
C THR A 44 3.13 -0.41 32.90
N LEU A 45 3.95 -0.03 31.91
CA LEU A 45 4.43 -0.91 30.82
C LEU A 45 5.34 -2.08 31.30
N LEU A 46 5.55 -2.20 32.61
CA LEU A 46 6.37 -3.22 33.27
C LEU A 46 6.07 -4.70 32.93
N PRO A 47 4.85 -5.15 32.58
CA PRO A 47 4.62 -6.56 32.24
C PRO A 47 5.47 -7.07 31.06
N ALA A 48 5.63 -6.27 30.00
CA ALA A 48 6.46 -6.63 28.84
C ALA A 48 7.95 -6.71 29.24
N PHE A 49 8.46 -5.65 29.88
CA PHE A 49 9.84 -5.61 30.41
C PHE A 49 10.14 -6.65 31.52
N ALA A 50 9.10 -7.24 32.14
CA ALA A 50 9.25 -8.37 33.05
C ALA A 50 9.24 -9.74 32.33
N LEU A 51 8.70 -9.80 31.10
CA LEU A 51 8.69 -10.99 30.24
C LEU A 51 10.03 -11.14 29.49
N LEU A 52 10.57 -10.04 28.95
CA LEU A 52 11.88 -9.97 28.32
C LEU A 52 12.99 -10.51 29.25
N ARG A 53 12.94 -10.15 30.54
CA ARG A 53 13.84 -10.67 31.59
C ARG A 53 13.73 -12.18 31.88
N ARG A 54 12.76 -12.89 31.30
CA ARG A 54 12.54 -14.33 31.50
C ARG A 54 12.81 -15.19 30.27
N GLN A 55 12.68 -14.65 29.05
CA GLN A 55 12.90 -15.41 27.82
C GLN A 55 14.29 -15.12 27.22
N GLY A 56 15.32 -15.66 27.88
CA GLY A 56 16.69 -15.60 27.38
C GLY A 56 16.90 -16.49 26.15
N VAL A 57 16.53 -16.01 24.96
CA VAL A 57 16.75 -16.67 23.67
C VAL A 57 18.25 -16.59 23.31
N THR A 58 19.07 -17.46 23.92
CA THR A 58 20.51 -17.50 23.65
C THR A 58 20.80 -18.26 22.36
N SER A 59 21.19 -17.53 21.30
CA SER A 59 21.68 -18.10 20.05
C SER A 59 23.06 -18.78 20.23
N ARG A 60 23.05 -20.04 20.67
CA ARG A 60 24.26 -20.85 20.88
C ARG A 60 24.89 -21.36 19.58
N ALA A 61 25.43 -20.43 18.77
CA ALA A 61 26.19 -20.73 17.56
C ALA A 61 27.36 -19.74 17.37
N ALA A 62 28.29 -19.69 18.34
CA ALA A 62 29.47 -18.84 18.27
C ALA A 62 30.71 -19.55 18.82
N SER A 63 31.46 -20.26 17.98
CA SER A 63 32.72 -20.92 18.35
C SER A 63 33.88 -20.52 17.44
N LYS A 64 34.68 -19.56 17.93
CA LYS A 64 36.11 -19.35 17.62
C LYS A 64 36.56 -19.67 16.18
N HIS A 65 36.66 -18.65 15.33
CA HIS A 65 37.76 -18.54 14.36
C HIS A 65 38.29 -17.10 14.40
N SER A 66 39.54 -16.92 14.80
CA SER A 66 40.17 -15.61 14.94
C SER A 66 41.29 -15.44 13.92
N LYS A 67 41.00 -14.71 12.84
CA LYS A 67 42.01 -14.06 12.00
C LYS A 67 41.63 -12.60 11.79
N GLN A 68 42.60 -11.72 11.92
CA GLN A 68 42.47 -10.31 11.56
C GLN A 68 42.84 -10.21 10.08
N ASP A 69 41.84 -10.02 9.21
CA ASP A 69 42.06 -9.90 7.76
C ASP A 69 41.53 -8.56 7.24
N THR A 70 42.33 -7.91 6.40
CA THR A 70 42.09 -6.52 5.95
C THR A 70 41.08 -6.45 4.82
N TRP A 71 39.89 -5.92 5.09
CA TRP A 71 38.90 -5.62 4.07
C TRP A 71 39.30 -4.37 3.26
N LYS A 72 39.98 -4.57 2.13
CA LYS A 72 40.05 -3.60 1.03
C LYS A 72 39.03 -3.99 -0.03
N ARG A 73 38.18 -3.04 -0.45
CA ARG A 73 37.22 -3.10 -1.61
C ARG A 73 36.86 -4.53 -2.08
N ARG A 74 36.00 -5.22 -1.32
CA ARG A 74 35.30 -6.43 -1.79
C ARG A 74 33.98 -6.04 -2.45
N LYS A 75 33.48 -6.88 -3.36
CA LYS A 75 32.20 -6.66 -4.04
C LYS A 75 31.05 -7.13 -3.14
N ASN A 76 29.96 -6.38 -3.08
CA ASN A 76 28.86 -6.67 -2.15
C ASN A 76 28.23 -8.06 -2.34
N SER A 77 28.22 -8.60 -3.57
CA SER A 77 27.72 -9.95 -3.85
C SER A 77 28.56 -11.09 -3.27
N GLU A 78 29.79 -10.84 -2.81
CA GLU A 78 30.56 -11.81 -2.03
C GLU A 78 30.04 -11.91 -0.60
N LEU A 79 29.62 -10.78 0.00
CA LEU A 79 29.06 -10.75 1.35
C LEU A 79 27.80 -11.60 1.45
N TYR A 80 26.87 -11.48 0.48
CA TYR A 80 25.59 -12.19 0.53
C TYR A 80 25.69 -13.70 0.27
N ARG A 81 26.60 -14.17 -0.59
CA ARG A 81 26.83 -15.63 -0.76
C ARG A 81 27.32 -16.31 0.52
N GLU A 82 28.06 -15.59 1.37
CA GLU A 82 28.44 -16.05 2.73
C GLU A 82 27.26 -15.99 3.74
N LEU A 83 26.14 -15.31 3.43
CA LEU A 83 24.91 -15.34 4.23
C LEU A 83 23.99 -16.50 3.83
N GLU A 84 23.88 -16.77 2.52
CA GLU A 84 23.01 -17.80 1.95
C GLU A 84 23.53 -19.22 2.20
N ALA A 85 24.85 -19.44 2.17
CA ALA A 85 25.45 -20.77 2.34
C ALA A 85 25.15 -21.44 3.70
N ASP A 86 24.73 -20.68 4.71
CA ASP A 86 24.41 -21.17 6.06
C ASP A 86 22.90 -21.52 6.26
N SER A 87 22.00 -21.15 5.35
CA SER A 87 20.54 -21.19 5.60
C SER A 87 19.87 -22.55 5.34
N ALA A 88 20.57 -23.50 4.71
CA ALA A 88 19.98 -24.73 4.21
C ALA A 88 19.50 -25.68 5.33
N GLN A 89 18.28 -26.21 5.16
CA GLN A 89 17.62 -27.23 6.00
C GLN A 89 17.08 -26.75 7.37
N ALA A 90 16.10 -25.84 7.34
CA ALA A 90 15.16 -25.69 8.45
C ALA A 90 14.21 -26.92 8.56
N ALA A 91 13.88 -27.32 9.78
CA ALA A 91 12.85 -28.34 10.04
C ALA A 91 11.43 -27.71 9.97
N PRO A 92 10.38 -28.46 9.54
CA PRO A 92 9.04 -27.92 9.36
C PRO A 92 8.42 -27.43 10.68
N VAL A 93 7.71 -26.30 10.61
CA VAL A 93 7.06 -25.64 11.76
C VAL A 93 5.70 -26.29 11.97
N ARG A 94 5.65 -27.29 12.84
CA ARG A 94 4.42 -28.09 13.06
C ARG A 94 3.31 -27.28 13.73
N LEU A 95 2.33 -26.88 12.94
CA LEU A 95 1.06 -26.30 13.42
C LEU A 95 0.32 -27.25 14.38
N LEU A 96 -0.33 -26.64 15.39
CA LEU A 96 -1.16 -27.33 16.38
C LEU A 96 -2.64 -27.43 15.97
N GLN A 97 -3.06 -26.63 15.01
CA GLN A 97 -4.43 -26.54 14.50
C GLN A 97 -4.43 -26.40 12.98
N LYS A 98 -5.54 -26.80 12.35
CA LYS A 98 -5.74 -26.71 10.89
C LYS A 98 -5.84 -25.23 10.48
N PRO A 99 -5.19 -24.79 9.37
CA PRO A 99 -5.20 -23.39 9.01
C PRO A 99 -6.59 -22.84 8.68
N GLU A 100 -6.79 -21.58 9.04
CA GLU A 100 -8.04 -20.84 8.89
C GLU A 100 -8.19 -20.27 7.47
N VAL A 101 -9.34 -20.49 6.82
CA VAL A 101 -9.72 -19.80 5.58
C VAL A 101 -10.35 -18.46 5.92
N LEU A 102 -9.61 -17.37 5.70
CA LEU A 102 -10.08 -16.01 5.96
C LEU A 102 -10.53 -15.31 4.68
N ALA A 103 -11.84 -15.26 4.50
CA ALA A 103 -12.48 -14.73 3.31
C ALA A 103 -12.83 -13.22 3.42
N PRO A 104 -12.84 -12.48 2.29
CA PRO A 104 -13.15 -11.05 2.27
C PRO A 104 -14.65 -10.77 2.11
N ALA A 105 -15.20 -9.85 2.90
CA ALA A 105 -16.51 -9.28 2.65
C ALA A 105 -16.43 -7.76 2.39
N GLY A 106 -16.97 -7.34 1.24
CA GLY A 106 -17.20 -5.93 0.92
C GLY A 106 -18.58 -5.41 1.34
N GLY A 107 -19.46 -6.32 1.76
CA GLY A 107 -20.87 -6.11 2.10
C GLY A 107 -21.62 -7.46 2.15
N TRP A 108 -22.94 -7.40 2.34
CA TRP A 108 -23.81 -8.57 2.54
C TRP A 108 -23.73 -9.70 1.48
N PRO A 109 -23.64 -9.45 0.16
CA PRO A 109 -23.55 -10.51 -0.85
C PRO A 109 -22.28 -11.35 -0.68
N GLN A 110 -21.12 -10.69 -0.59
CA GLN A 110 -19.81 -11.31 -0.40
C GLN A 110 -19.75 -12.07 0.94
N LEU A 111 -20.32 -11.50 2.01
CA LEU A 111 -20.34 -12.13 3.33
C LEU A 111 -21.12 -13.45 3.31
N ARG A 112 -22.29 -13.48 2.67
CA ARG A 112 -23.07 -14.73 2.51
C ARG A 112 -22.35 -15.74 1.63
N ALA A 113 -21.71 -15.31 0.54
CA ALA A 113 -20.93 -16.16 -0.34
C ALA A 113 -19.74 -16.82 0.38
N ALA A 114 -19.01 -16.06 1.20
CA ALA A 114 -17.89 -16.55 2.01
C ALA A 114 -18.31 -17.68 2.97
N VAL A 115 -19.34 -17.45 3.78
CA VAL A 115 -19.89 -18.46 4.72
C VAL A 115 -20.31 -19.73 3.98
N ARG A 116 -21.04 -19.59 2.88
CA ARG A 116 -21.57 -20.73 2.10
C ARG A 116 -20.50 -21.53 1.36
N ALA A 117 -19.40 -20.87 0.98
CA ALA A 117 -18.22 -21.49 0.40
C ALA A 117 -17.27 -22.13 1.43
N GLY A 118 -17.57 -22.04 2.73
CA GLY A 118 -16.82 -22.68 3.80
C GLY A 118 -15.66 -21.85 4.37
N ALA A 119 -15.79 -20.53 4.43
CA ALA A 119 -14.87 -19.70 5.21
C ALA A 119 -14.99 -20.01 6.71
N ASP A 120 -13.85 -20.15 7.40
CA ASP A 120 -13.81 -20.27 8.87
C ASP A 120 -13.97 -18.90 9.54
N ALA A 121 -13.51 -17.84 8.85
CA ALA A 121 -13.56 -16.46 9.29
C ALA A 121 -13.79 -15.50 8.12
N VAL A 122 -14.42 -14.34 8.38
CA VAL A 122 -14.67 -13.29 7.38
C VAL A 122 -14.14 -11.94 7.86
N TYR A 123 -13.36 -11.24 7.02
CA TYR A 123 -12.90 -9.88 7.31
C TYR A 123 -13.62 -8.80 6.50
N PHE A 124 -14.04 -7.74 7.18
CA PHE A 124 -14.81 -6.62 6.59
C PHE A 124 -14.39 -5.26 7.19
N GLY A 125 -14.85 -4.18 6.57
CA GLY A 125 -14.66 -2.81 7.07
C GLY A 125 -15.97 -2.23 7.59
N LEU A 126 -15.86 -1.28 8.54
CA LEU A 126 -16.96 -0.37 8.89
C LEU A 126 -16.87 0.91 8.05
N ASP A 127 -17.99 1.54 7.71
CA ASP A 127 -18.03 2.80 6.93
C ASP A 127 -17.74 4.06 7.78
N VAL A 128 -16.82 3.94 8.74
CA VAL A 128 -16.31 5.05 9.57
C VAL A 128 -15.06 5.70 8.95
N GLY A 129 -14.77 5.44 7.67
CA GLY A 129 -13.57 5.91 6.96
C GLY A 129 -12.25 5.20 7.30
N LEU A 130 -12.16 4.55 8.47
CA LEU A 130 -10.93 3.98 9.01
C LEU A 130 -10.54 2.59 8.45
N ASN A 131 -10.79 2.30 7.17
CA ASN A 131 -10.46 0.99 6.59
C ASN A 131 -9.80 1.10 5.21
N ALA A 132 -8.86 0.19 4.90
CA ALA A 132 -8.01 0.28 3.71
C ALA A 132 -8.74 0.06 2.37
N ARG A 133 -10.07 0.02 2.34
CA ARG A 133 -10.93 -0.12 1.16
C ARG A 133 -12.12 0.82 1.25
N ALA A 134 -11.85 2.13 1.39
CA ALA A 134 -12.84 3.23 1.45
C ALA A 134 -13.77 3.39 0.22
N ARG A 135 -13.75 2.45 -0.74
CA ARG A 135 -14.63 2.33 -1.91
C ARG A 135 -15.45 1.01 -1.93
N ALA A 136 -15.32 0.16 -0.92
CA ALA A 136 -16.26 -0.93 -0.68
C ALA A 136 -17.56 -0.35 -0.10
N ALA A 137 -18.66 -1.10 -0.15
CA ALA A 137 -19.89 -0.69 0.54
C ALA A 137 -19.66 -0.63 2.06
N ASN A 138 -18.87 -1.58 2.59
CA ASN A 138 -18.64 -1.78 4.03
C ASN A 138 -19.97 -2.07 4.77
N PHE A 139 -19.91 -2.15 6.09
CA PHE A 139 -21.09 -2.20 6.95
C PHE A 139 -21.16 -0.95 7.81
N THR A 140 -22.36 -0.51 8.15
CA THR A 140 -22.57 0.52 9.17
C THR A 140 -22.28 -0.03 10.58
N THR A 141 -22.13 0.87 11.57
CA THR A 141 -22.10 0.49 12.99
C THR A 141 -23.36 -0.24 13.42
N ASP A 142 -24.50 0.17 12.85
CA ASP A 142 -25.84 -0.26 13.24
C ASP A 142 -26.19 -1.64 12.67
N GLU A 143 -25.58 -2.02 11.54
CA GLU A 143 -25.63 -3.37 10.97
C GLU A 143 -24.72 -4.37 11.71
N LEU A 144 -23.70 -3.91 12.46
CA LEU A 144 -22.71 -4.80 13.05
C LEU A 144 -23.35 -5.92 13.92
N PRO A 145 -24.36 -5.66 14.78
CA PRO A 145 -25.03 -6.73 15.53
C PRO A 145 -25.67 -7.81 14.64
N GLU A 146 -26.30 -7.44 13.52
CA GLU A 146 -26.92 -8.40 12.59
C GLU A 146 -25.84 -9.22 11.85
N VAL A 147 -24.73 -8.58 11.48
CA VAL A 147 -23.58 -9.24 10.85
C VAL A 147 -22.95 -10.27 11.81
N MET A 148 -22.79 -9.90 13.09
CA MET A 148 -22.24 -10.76 14.13
C MET A 148 -23.16 -11.95 14.43
N ASP A 149 -24.45 -11.72 14.67
CA ASP A 149 -25.46 -12.78 14.85
C ASP A 149 -25.51 -13.74 13.64
N PHE A 150 -25.41 -13.21 12.42
CA PHE A 150 -25.37 -14.03 11.20
C PHE A 150 -24.11 -14.91 11.13
N LEU A 151 -22.92 -14.35 11.37
CA LEU A 151 -21.66 -15.11 11.29
C LEU A 151 -21.58 -16.17 12.40
N HIS A 152 -21.84 -15.79 13.65
CA HIS A 152 -21.78 -16.69 14.81
C HIS A 152 -22.83 -17.81 14.74
N SER A 153 -24.03 -17.55 14.22
CA SER A 153 -25.04 -18.60 14.01
C SER A 153 -24.67 -19.65 12.94
N HIS A 154 -23.68 -19.35 12.09
CA HIS A 154 -23.08 -20.31 11.15
C HIS A 154 -21.75 -20.89 11.64
N GLY A 155 -21.27 -20.50 12.84
CA GLY A 155 -19.99 -20.94 13.39
C GLY A 155 -18.76 -20.27 12.76
N VAL A 156 -18.94 -19.13 12.09
CA VAL A 156 -17.90 -18.39 11.37
C VAL A 156 -17.48 -17.16 12.17
N LYS A 157 -16.18 -16.88 12.26
CA LYS A 157 -15.64 -15.71 12.99
C LYS A 157 -15.75 -14.41 12.19
N ALA A 158 -15.79 -13.29 12.90
CA ALA A 158 -15.90 -11.94 12.34
C ALA A 158 -14.69 -11.07 12.70
N TYR A 159 -13.91 -10.64 11.70
CA TYR A 159 -12.76 -9.76 11.90
C TYR A 159 -13.00 -8.37 11.32
N VAL A 160 -13.17 -7.37 12.18
CA VAL A 160 -13.36 -5.98 11.78
C VAL A 160 -12.00 -5.36 11.43
N THR A 161 -11.92 -4.65 10.30
CA THR A 161 -10.70 -3.93 9.90
C THR A 161 -10.80 -2.44 10.20
N LEU A 162 -9.99 -1.97 11.14
CA LEU A 162 -9.68 -0.56 11.38
C LEU A 162 -8.22 -0.31 10.96
N ASN A 163 -7.93 -0.64 9.70
CA ASN A 163 -6.58 -0.98 9.24
C ASN A 163 -5.93 0.11 8.37
N VAL A 164 -5.99 1.35 8.84
CA VAL A 164 -5.34 2.53 8.24
C VAL A 164 -4.56 3.31 9.28
N LEU A 165 -3.76 4.28 8.84
CA LEU A 165 -3.28 5.37 9.68
C LEU A 165 -4.47 6.21 10.18
N VAL A 166 -4.44 6.61 11.46
CA VAL A 166 -5.47 7.47 12.08
C VAL A 166 -4.85 8.81 12.42
N PHE A 167 -5.50 9.91 12.05
CA PHE A 167 -5.01 11.27 12.32
C PHE A 167 -5.49 11.82 13.67
N ASP A 168 -4.81 12.87 14.12
CA ASP A 168 -5.04 13.52 15.42
C ASP A 168 -6.47 14.11 15.57
N HIS A 169 -7.18 14.47 14.50
CA HIS A 169 -8.60 14.83 14.59
C HIS A 169 -9.49 13.58 14.72
N GLU A 170 -9.31 12.57 13.85
CA GLU A 170 -10.15 11.35 13.84
C GLU A 170 -10.09 10.52 15.14
N LEU A 171 -8.97 10.59 15.85
CA LEU A 171 -8.76 9.88 17.12
C LEU A 171 -9.33 10.65 18.33
N PHE A 172 -9.35 11.99 18.31
CA PHE A 172 -9.66 12.82 19.48
C PHE A 172 -10.90 13.72 19.36
N ASP A 173 -11.34 14.09 18.15
CA ASP A 173 -12.40 15.07 17.92
C ASP A 173 -13.72 14.38 17.50
N PRO A 174 -14.79 14.46 18.32
CA PRO A 174 -16.08 13.84 18.02
C PRO A 174 -16.91 14.53 16.93
N LEU A 175 -16.45 15.64 16.37
CA LEU A 175 -17.20 16.46 15.41
C LEU A 175 -16.53 16.59 14.02
N ASP A 176 -15.23 16.31 13.90
CA ASP A 176 -14.44 16.49 12.65
C ASP A 176 -14.04 15.16 11.99
N SER A 177 -14.93 14.16 11.99
CA SER A 177 -14.85 13.08 10.99
C SER A 177 -15.37 13.63 9.65
N GLY A 178 -14.60 13.48 8.58
CA GLY A 178 -14.85 14.12 7.28
C GLY A 178 -16.10 13.67 6.50
N ARG A 179 -17.05 12.98 7.15
CA ARG A 179 -18.36 12.60 6.62
C ARG A 179 -19.44 12.83 7.70
N PRO A 180 -20.56 13.51 7.39
CA PRO A 180 -21.68 13.61 8.32
C PRO A 180 -22.21 12.23 8.69
N GLY A 181 -22.12 11.86 9.98
CA GLY A 181 -22.64 10.60 10.52
C GLY A 181 -21.60 9.52 10.85
N SER A 182 -20.31 9.69 10.52
CA SER A 182 -19.26 8.78 11.03
C SER A 182 -18.82 9.16 12.45
N GLY A 183 -18.68 8.18 13.33
CA GLY A 183 -18.07 8.37 14.65
C GLY A 183 -16.55 8.54 14.61
N THR A 184 -15.94 8.85 15.76
CA THR A 184 -14.47 8.82 15.90
C THR A 184 -13.93 7.40 15.84
N ALA A 185 -12.60 7.28 15.77
CA ALA A 185 -11.91 6.02 15.99
C ALA A 185 -12.26 5.39 17.36
N VAL A 186 -12.49 6.19 18.40
CA VAL A 186 -12.95 5.69 19.71
C VAL A 186 -14.39 5.17 19.65
N GLN A 187 -15.32 5.87 18.99
CA GLN A 187 -16.70 5.38 18.83
C GLN A 187 -16.73 4.03 18.09
N ALA A 188 -15.89 3.87 17.06
CA ALA A 188 -15.73 2.60 16.37
C ALA A 188 -15.19 1.48 17.29
N LEU A 189 -14.20 1.78 18.15
CA LEU A 189 -13.70 0.83 19.16
C LEU A 189 -14.74 0.48 20.24
N GLN A 190 -15.57 1.44 20.67
CA GLN A 190 -16.67 1.21 21.62
C GLN A 190 -17.71 0.24 21.03
N VAL A 191 -18.23 0.54 19.84
CA VAL A 191 -19.21 -0.31 19.12
C VAL A 191 -18.64 -1.71 18.88
N VAL A 192 -17.38 -1.83 18.48
CA VAL A 192 -16.71 -3.12 18.31
C VAL A 192 -16.60 -3.89 19.64
N GLY A 193 -16.27 -3.21 20.74
CA GLY A 193 -16.19 -3.80 22.07
C GLY A 193 -17.53 -4.30 22.61
N ASP A 194 -18.64 -3.62 22.32
CA ASP A 194 -19.99 -4.01 22.76
C ASP A 194 -20.62 -5.12 21.90
N THR A 195 -20.07 -5.45 20.73
CA THR A 195 -20.71 -6.34 19.73
C THR A 195 -19.98 -7.69 19.51
N ASN A 196 -19.25 -8.20 20.52
CA ASN A 196 -18.62 -9.54 20.51
C ASN A 196 -17.72 -9.86 19.28
N VAL A 197 -17.07 -8.85 18.68
CA VAL A 197 -16.20 -9.03 17.50
C VAL A 197 -15.00 -9.94 17.86
N ASP A 198 -14.74 -10.96 17.03
CA ASP A 198 -13.72 -11.98 17.32
C ASP A 198 -12.27 -11.44 17.24
N ALA A 199 -12.01 -10.45 16.39
CA ALA A 199 -10.74 -9.71 16.36
C ALA A 199 -10.82 -8.37 15.61
N LEU A 200 -9.90 -7.46 15.94
CA LEU A 200 -9.64 -6.20 15.23
C LEU A 200 -8.33 -6.28 14.44
N ILE A 201 -8.41 -6.10 13.11
CA ILE A 201 -7.22 -5.94 12.26
C ILE A 201 -6.86 -4.45 12.19
N VAL A 202 -5.70 -4.08 12.73
CA VAL A 202 -5.27 -2.69 12.98
C VAL A 202 -3.93 -2.37 12.28
N GLN A 203 -3.72 -1.10 11.89
CA GLN A 203 -2.42 -0.60 11.42
C GLN A 203 -1.81 0.41 12.40
N ASP A 204 -2.55 1.46 12.76
CA ASP A 204 -2.01 2.54 13.58
C ASP A 204 -1.68 2.09 15.00
N VAL A 205 -0.48 2.45 15.47
CA VAL A 205 0.05 2.11 16.79
C VAL A 205 -0.80 2.73 17.90
N GLY A 206 -1.20 4.00 17.75
CA GLY A 206 -2.08 4.71 18.66
C GLY A 206 -3.46 4.06 18.76
N LEU A 207 -4.01 3.59 17.64
CA LEU A 207 -5.28 2.84 17.64
C LEU A 207 -5.15 1.47 18.32
N ALA A 208 -4.04 0.74 18.12
CA ALA A 208 -3.80 -0.53 18.81
C ALA A 208 -3.67 -0.34 20.33
N LEU A 209 -3.02 0.75 20.76
CA LEU A 209 -2.93 1.13 22.18
C LEU A 209 -4.28 1.57 22.75
N ALA A 210 -5.08 2.33 21.99
CA ALA A 210 -6.44 2.72 22.39
C ALA A 210 -7.37 1.50 22.50
N CYS A 211 -7.29 0.54 21.58
CA CYS A 211 -8.02 -0.72 21.62
C CYS A 211 -7.76 -1.48 22.93
N ARG A 212 -6.50 -1.57 23.36
CA ARG A 212 -6.10 -2.27 24.60
C ARG A 212 -6.54 -1.61 25.90
N GLU A 213 -6.94 -0.34 25.86
CA GLU A 213 -7.46 0.39 27.03
C GLU A 213 -8.99 0.46 27.03
N LEU A 214 -9.61 0.57 25.84
CA LEU A 214 -11.06 0.76 25.66
C LEU A 214 -11.85 -0.55 25.49
N CYS A 215 -11.30 -1.52 24.77
CA CYS A 215 -11.90 -2.83 24.52
C CYS A 215 -10.88 -3.98 24.67
N PRO A 216 -10.24 -4.13 25.87
CA PRO A 216 -9.16 -5.09 26.13
C PRO A 216 -9.51 -6.58 25.96
N HIS A 217 -10.79 -6.89 25.74
CA HIS A 217 -11.30 -8.24 25.49
C HIS A 217 -11.40 -8.61 24.01
N VAL A 218 -11.15 -7.66 23.09
CA VAL A 218 -11.13 -7.90 21.63
C VAL A 218 -9.67 -8.13 21.19
N PRO A 219 -9.32 -9.31 20.66
CA PRO A 219 -7.98 -9.60 20.14
C PRO A 219 -7.55 -8.62 19.04
N VAL A 220 -6.27 -8.26 19.03
CA VAL A 220 -5.67 -7.40 17.98
C VAL A 220 -4.87 -8.25 17.01
N HIS A 221 -5.12 -8.07 15.72
CA HIS A 221 -4.37 -8.66 14.62
C HIS A 221 -3.58 -7.55 13.89
N ALA A 222 -2.26 -7.67 13.80
CA ALA A 222 -1.41 -6.68 13.14
C ALA A 222 -1.58 -6.74 11.61
N SER A 223 -2.03 -5.65 11.00
CA SER A 223 -2.28 -5.60 9.55
C SER A 223 -0.98 -5.62 8.74
N THR A 224 -1.02 -6.18 7.53
CA THR A 224 0.07 -6.10 6.55
C THR A 224 0.54 -4.66 6.29
N GLN A 225 -0.34 -3.66 6.48
CA GLN A 225 0.02 -2.23 6.40
C GLN A 225 1.02 -1.77 7.49
N MET A 226 1.38 -2.62 8.46
CA MET A 226 2.48 -2.40 9.40
C MET A 226 3.85 -2.83 8.86
N SER A 227 3.91 -3.31 7.62
CA SER A 227 5.15 -3.69 6.90
C SER A 227 5.96 -4.78 7.63
N ILE A 228 5.31 -5.71 8.34
CA ILE A 228 6.00 -6.73 9.13
C ILE A 228 6.53 -7.84 8.22
N THR A 229 7.85 -7.96 8.18
CA THR A 229 8.61 -8.84 7.26
C THR A 229 9.62 -9.75 7.96
N SER A 230 9.73 -9.68 9.29
CA SER A 230 10.73 -10.43 10.08
C SER A 230 10.20 -10.78 11.48
N ALA A 231 10.81 -11.78 12.13
CA ALA A 231 10.44 -12.23 13.47
C ALA A 231 10.46 -11.09 14.50
N SER A 232 11.49 -10.24 14.47
CA SER A 232 11.58 -9.03 15.30
C SER A 232 10.39 -8.08 15.10
N GLY A 233 9.84 -7.99 13.88
CA GLY A 233 8.65 -7.19 13.60
C GLY A 233 7.34 -7.84 14.09
N ALA A 234 7.28 -9.18 14.09
CA ALA A 234 6.16 -9.92 14.68
C ALA A 234 6.18 -9.81 16.22
N LEU A 235 7.35 -9.92 16.85
CA LEU A 235 7.55 -9.73 18.28
C LEU A 235 7.28 -8.30 18.73
N PHE A 236 7.63 -7.28 17.93
CA PHE A 236 7.21 -5.89 18.17
C PHE A 236 5.69 -5.77 18.32
N ALA A 237 4.94 -6.36 17.37
CA ALA A 237 3.48 -6.32 17.37
C ALA A 237 2.91 -7.12 18.56
N ASN A 238 3.47 -8.28 18.88
CA ASN A 238 3.00 -9.11 19.98
C ASN A 238 3.33 -8.52 21.36
N GLU A 239 4.60 -8.27 21.67
CA GLU A 239 5.05 -7.92 23.02
C GLU A 239 4.76 -6.45 23.38
N LEU A 240 4.89 -5.52 22.42
CA LEU A 240 4.64 -4.09 22.69
C LEU A 240 3.19 -3.69 22.41
N LEU A 241 2.58 -4.20 21.33
CA LEU A 241 1.23 -3.82 20.90
C LEU A 241 0.13 -4.83 21.26
N GLY A 242 0.47 -6.02 21.79
CA GLY A 242 -0.51 -7.02 22.21
C GLY A 242 -1.21 -7.78 21.07
N ALA A 243 -0.61 -7.82 19.87
CA ALA A 243 -1.19 -8.52 18.73
C ALA A 243 -0.99 -10.04 18.84
N GLU A 244 -2.08 -10.81 18.81
CA GLU A 244 -2.04 -12.28 18.89
C GLU A 244 -1.67 -12.91 17.53
N ARG A 245 -2.07 -12.25 16.45
CA ARG A 245 -1.83 -12.65 15.05
C ARG A 245 -1.15 -11.53 14.26
N VAL A 246 -0.28 -11.89 13.34
CA VAL A 246 0.41 -10.95 12.43
C VAL A 246 0.15 -11.33 10.98
N VAL A 247 -0.37 -10.38 10.20
CA VAL A 247 -0.51 -10.50 8.74
C VAL A 247 0.78 -10.02 8.09
N LEU A 248 1.56 -10.94 7.52
CA LEU A 248 2.89 -10.65 6.98
C LEU A 248 2.86 -9.75 5.72
N GLY A 249 4.04 -9.27 5.33
CA GLY A 249 4.31 -8.82 3.97
C GLY A 249 3.92 -9.88 2.94
N ARG A 250 3.44 -9.44 1.78
CA ARG A 250 3.12 -10.30 0.62
C ARG A 250 4.34 -10.58 -0.24
N GLU A 251 5.45 -9.96 0.13
CA GLU A 251 6.74 -9.91 -0.53
C GLU A 251 7.70 -10.99 0.00
N LEU A 252 7.24 -11.88 0.88
CA LEU A 252 8.04 -12.94 1.50
C LEU A 252 7.99 -14.27 0.73
N SER A 253 9.11 -14.99 0.74
CA SER A 253 9.23 -16.38 0.29
C SER A 253 8.72 -17.38 1.34
N LEU A 254 8.55 -18.65 0.94
CA LEU A 254 8.21 -19.74 1.86
C LEU A 254 9.23 -19.91 2.99
N GLU A 255 10.53 -19.77 2.67
CA GLU A 255 11.63 -19.89 3.62
C GLU A 255 11.66 -18.73 4.61
N GLU A 256 11.33 -17.52 4.13
CA GLU A 256 11.19 -16.32 4.97
C GLU A 256 9.97 -16.43 5.89
N ILE A 257 8.82 -16.90 5.40
CA ILE A 257 7.63 -17.19 6.22
C ILE A 257 7.96 -18.23 7.31
N ALA A 258 8.62 -19.33 6.94
CA ALA A 258 9.04 -20.38 7.88
C ALA A 258 10.02 -19.86 8.94
N ALA A 259 10.93 -18.95 8.57
CA ALA A 259 11.83 -18.30 9.52
C ALA A 259 11.08 -17.41 10.52
N VAL A 260 10.11 -16.60 10.06
CA VAL A 260 9.28 -15.78 10.96
C VAL A 260 8.45 -16.65 11.91
N ALA A 261 7.80 -17.71 11.42
CA ALA A 261 7.00 -18.62 12.24
C ALA A 261 7.83 -19.39 13.27
N ARG A 262 9.06 -19.79 12.91
CA ARG A 262 10.00 -20.48 13.80
C ARG A 262 10.53 -19.58 14.92
N ASP A 263 10.90 -18.34 14.58
CA ASP A 263 11.64 -17.44 15.48
C ASP A 263 10.71 -16.50 16.27
N ALA A 264 9.42 -16.39 15.90
CA ALA A 264 8.36 -15.77 16.69
C ALA A 264 7.23 -16.76 17.07
N PRO A 265 7.52 -17.91 17.73
CA PRO A 265 6.61 -19.05 17.85
C PRO A 265 5.40 -18.83 18.78
N ASN A 266 5.28 -17.66 19.41
CA ASN A 266 4.13 -17.27 20.24
C ASN A 266 3.13 -16.38 19.47
N VAL A 267 3.32 -16.19 18.17
CA VAL A 267 2.54 -15.28 17.32
C VAL A 267 1.90 -16.08 16.18
N GLU A 268 0.58 -15.94 15.99
CA GLU A 268 -0.08 -16.62 14.87
C GLU A 268 0.25 -15.92 13.54
N ILE A 269 0.71 -16.71 12.56
CA ILE A 269 1.14 -16.17 11.25
C ILE A 269 -0.01 -16.24 10.24
N GLU A 270 -0.38 -15.08 9.71
CA GLU A 270 -1.35 -14.94 8.62
C GLU A 270 -0.66 -14.50 7.33
N VAL A 271 -0.97 -15.19 6.23
CA VAL A 271 -0.40 -14.95 4.90
C VAL A 271 -1.51 -14.66 3.90
N PHE A 272 -1.26 -13.79 2.92
CA PHE A 272 -2.13 -13.73 1.76
C PHE A 272 -1.86 -14.92 0.85
N VAL A 273 -2.91 -15.59 0.39
CA VAL A 273 -2.79 -16.73 -0.55
C VAL A 273 -3.33 -16.40 -1.95
N HIS A 274 -4.15 -15.35 -2.08
CA HIS A 274 -4.78 -15.05 -3.35
C HIS A 274 -5.19 -13.58 -3.53
N GLY A 275 -5.23 -13.13 -4.78
CA GLY A 275 -5.83 -11.86 -5.20
C GLY A 275 -4.82 -10.76 -5.50
N ALA A 276 -5.22 -9.51 -5.25
CA ALA A 276 -4.53 -8.34 -5.80
C ALA A 276 -3.14 -8.08 -5.16
N LEU A 277 -2.08 -8.56 -5.79
CA LEU A 277 -0.70 -8.26 -5.39
C LEU A 277 -0.36 -6.79 -5.65
N CYS A 278 0.29 -6.15 -4.68
CA CYS A 278 0.83 -4.80 -4.84
C CYS A 278 2.29 -4.88 -5.31
N VAL A 279 2.76 -3.87 -6.04
CA VAL A 279 4.19 -3.75 -6.35
C VAL A 279 4.97 -3.20 -5.15
N SER A 280 4.32 -2.37 -4.34
CA SER A 280 4.92 -1.66 -3.20
C SER A 280 4.54 -2.35 -1.90
N TYR A 281 5.52 -2.43 -0.99
CA TYR A 281 5.34 -2.91 0.37
C TYR A 281 4.13 -2.26 1.04
N SER A 282 3.31 -3.08 1.67
CA SER A 282 2.11 -2.67 2.41
C SER A 282 2.44 -1.60 3.45
N GLY A 283 1.80 -0.43 3.40
CA GLY A 283 2.01 0.70 4.32
C GLY A 283 3.19 1.62 3.99
N GLN A 284 3.85 1.45 2.84
CA GLN A 284 5.02 2.23 2.42
C GLN A 284 4.85 2.80 0.99
N CYS A 285 3.66 3.31 0.64
CA CYS A 285 3.35 3.74 -0.73
C CYS A 285 2.75 5.17 -0.76
N PHE A 286 3.58 6.16 -1.10
CA PHE A 286 3.20 7.58 -1.07
C PHE A 286 2.73 8.13 -2.43
N SER A 287 2.71 7.31 -3.48
CA SER A 287 2.31 7.68 -4.86
C SER A 287 0.97 8.40 -5.01
N SER A 288 -0.02 8.04 -4.19
CA SER A 288 -1.37 8.63 -4.28
C SER A 288 -1.47 9.95 -3.51
N GLU A 289 -0.58 10.18 -2.55
CA GLU A 289 -0.48 11.43 -1.79
C GLU A 289 0.19 12.49 -2.67
N ALA A 290 1.39 12.17 -3.18
CA ALA A 290 2.23 13.02 -4.03
C ALA A 290 1.50 13.60 -5.26
N TRP A 291 0.52 12.89 -5.81
CA TRP A 291 -0.15 13.26 -7.07
C TRP A 291 -1.64 13.61 -6.92
N GLY A 292 -2.18 13.70 -5.70
CA GLY A 292 -3.62 13.91 -5.55
C GLY A 292 -4.19 14.18 -4.15
N GLY A 293 -3.38 14.27 -3.09
CA GLY A 293 -3.91 14.47 -1.74
C GLY A 293 -4.76 13.30 -1.25
N ARG A 294 -4.33 12.06 -1.56
CA ARG A 294 -5.05 10.81 -1.25
C ARG A 294 -4.09 9.74 -0.71
N SER A 295 -4.14 9.45 0.58
CA SER A 295 -3.22 8.44 1.11
C SER A 295 -3.59 7.02 0.66
N ALA A 296 -2.63 6.33 0.05
CA ALA A 296 -2.76 4.90 -0.26
C ALA A 296 -2.72 4.04 1.01
N ASN A 297 -1.91 4.44 1.99
CA ASN A 297 -1.84 3.87 3.35
C ASN A 297 -3.19 4.02 4.08
N ARG A 298 -4.04 4.97 3.66
CA ARG A 298 -5.42 5.17 4.16
C ARG A 298 -6.50 4.68 3.19
N GLY A 299 -6.18 3.73 2.31
CA GLY A 299 -7.15 3.03 1.46
C GLY A 299 -7.66 3.81 0.24
N GLN A 300 -7.16 5.02 -0.02
CA GLN A 300 -7.57 5.87 -1.15
C GLN A 300 -6.70 5.68 -2.41
N CYS A 301 -5.92 4.59 -2.45
CA CYS A 301 -4.95 4.27 -3.50
C CYS A 301 -5.48 4.49 -4.93
N ALA A 302 -4.79 5.38 -5.65
CA ALA A 302 -5.07 5.77 -7.03
C ALA A 302 -4.59 4.74 -8.08
N GLN A 303 -3.87 3.69 -7.65
CA GLN A 303 -3.30 2.64 -8.52
C GLN A 303 -2.25 3.15 -9.51
N ALA A 304 -1.48 4.16 -9.12
CA ALA A 304 -0.39 4.78 -9.87
C ALA A 304 0.56 3.77 -10.59
N CYS A 305 0.91 2.66 -9.94
CA CYS A 305 1.74 1.60 -10.51
C CYS A 305 1.14 0.86 -11.73
N ARG A 306 -0.10 1.16 -12.11
CA ARG A 306 -0.80 0.64 -13.30
C ARG A 306 -0.79 1.62 -14.48
N LEU A 307 -0.16 2.79 -14.34
CA LEU A 307 0.05 3.74 -15.42
C LEU A 307 1.20 3.29 -16.34
N PRO A 308 1.25 3.76 -17.59
CA PRO A 308 2.40 3.55 -18.46
C PRO A 308 3.59 4.42 -18.02
N TYR A 309 4.79 3.86 -18.10
CA TYR A 309 6.07 4.53 -17.87
C TYR A 309 7.06 4.18 -18.98
N GLY A 310 7.85 5.15 -19.43
CA GLY A 310 9.08 4.91 -20.19
C GLY A 310 10.25 4.66 -19.25
N LEU A 311 11.24 3.88 -19.69
CA LEU A 311 12.45 3.60 -18.91
C LEU A 311 13.58 4.53 -19.38
N ILE A 312 14.10 5.37 -18.50
CA ILE A 312 15.21 6.28 -18.79
C ILE A 312 16.47 5.73 -18.12
N LYS A 313 17.49 5.39 -18.90
CA LYS A 313 18.79 4.89 -18.43
C LYS A 313 19.85 5.93 -18.79
N ASP A 314 20.62 6.39 -17.81
CA ASP A 314 21.73 7.34 -18.01
C ASP A 314 21.33 8.62 -18.81
N GLY A 315 20.07 9.05 -18.65
CA GLY A 315 19.46 10.19 -19.35
C GLY A 315 18.67 9.84 -20.63
N GLU A 316 18.94 8.70 -21.25
CA GLU A 316 18.36 8.29 -22.54
C GLU A 316 17.13 7.37 -22.37
N LEU A 317 16.18 7.44 -23.31
CA LEU A 317 15.00 6.56 -23.31
C LEU A 317 15.37 5.19 -23.90
N VAL A 318 15.23 4.15 -23.09
CA VAL A 318 15.41 2.75 -23.52
C VAL A 318 14.17 2.30 -24.31
N ASP A 319 14.38 1.77 -25.52
CA ASP A 319 13.34 1.06 -26.25
C ASP A 319 13.08 -0.31 -25.63
N LEU A 320 11.83 -0.53 -25.21
CA LEU A 320 11.33 -1.80 -24.66
C LEU A 320 10.28 -2.46 -25.59
N GLY A 321 10.10 -1.92 -26.79
CA GLY A 321 9.04 -2.26 -27.74
C GLY A 321 7.69 -1.66 -27.36
N ASP A 322 6.83 -1.42 -28.36
CA ASP A 322 5.54 -0.73 -28.21
C ASP A 322 4.55 -1.34 -27.20
N ALA A 323 4.73 -2.61 -26.80
CA ALA A 323 3.86 -3.27 -25.83
C ALA A 323 4.31 -3.10 -24.36
N THR A 324 5.59 -2.83 -24.11
CA THR A 324 6.18 -2.90 -22.76
C THR A 324 6.15 -1.53 -22.08
N ARG A 325 5.03 -1.18 -21.45
CA ARG A 325 4.85 0.17 -20.82
C ARG A 325 4.44 0.12 -19.34
N TYR A 326 3.92 -0.99 -18.85
CA TYR A 326 3.36 -1.09 -17.49
C TYR A 326 4.40 -1.62 -16.48
N LEU A 327 5.53 -0.92 -16.39
CA LEU A 327 6.79 -1.35 -15.76
C LEU A 327 6.70 -1.59 -14.23
N LEU A 328 5.59 -1.23 -13.59
CA LEU A 328 5.32 -1.42 -12.16
C LEU A 328 4.04 -2.23 -11.86
N SER A 329 3.43 -2.89 -12.86
CA SER A 329 2.17 -3.63 -12.67
C SER A 329 2.40 -5.16 -12.60
N PRO A 330 2.41 -5.76 -11.40
CA PRO A 330 2.58 -7.21 -11.26
C PRO A 330 1.32 -7.99 -11.65
N GLN A 331 1.53 -9.28 -11.94
CA GLN A 331 0.50 -10.32 -11.96
C GLN A 331 -0.21 -10.45 -10.60
N ASP A 332 -1.35 -11.15 -10.55
CA ASP A 332 -2.09 -11.41 -9.31
C ASP A 332 -1.59 -12.66 -8.58
N LEU A 333 -1.77 -12.70 -7.25
CA LEU A 333 -1.29 -13.79 -6.41
C LEU A 333 -2.21 -15.01 -6.50
N MET A 334 -1.64 -16.21 -6.62
CA MET A 334 -2.31 -17.49 -6.45
C MET A 334 -1.33 -18.51 -5.86
N ALA A 335 -1.61 -18.92 -4.62
CA ALA A 335 -0.79 -19.85 -3.84
C ALA A 335 -1.46 -21.23 -3.66
N LEU A 336 -2.46 -21.58 -4.48
CA LEU A 336 -3.25 -22.82 -4.32
C LEU A 336 -2.38 -24.08 -4.45
N GLU A 337 -1.41 -24.04 -5.35
CA GLU A 337 -0.38 -25.07 -5.56
C GLU A 337 0.61 -25.17 -4.38
N TYR A 338 0.74 -24.09 -3.60
CA TYR A 338 1.69 -23.91 -2.50
C TYR A 338 1.10 -24.12 -1.10
N VAL A 339 -0.20 -24.45 -1.00
CA VAL A 339 -0.91 -24.68 0.26
C VAL A 339 -0.20 -25.67 1.21
N PRO A 340 0.33 -26.82 0.77
CA PRO A 340 1.08 -27.72 1.65
C PRO A 340 2.36 -27.08 2.21
N ALA A 341 3.13 -26.40 1.37
CA ALA A 341 4.37 -25.75 1.79
C ALA A 341 4.12 -24.57 2.76
N LEU A 342 3.00 -23.86 2.62
CA LEU A 342 2.57 -22.84 3.57
C LEU A 342 2.15 -23.41 4.93
N ILE A 343 1.57 -24.62 4.96
CA ILE A 343 1.29 -25.36 6.20
C ILE A 343 2.60 -25.76 6.90
N ASP A 344 3.55 -26.33 6.16
CA ASP A 344 4.86 -26.73 6.70
C ASP A 344 5.73 -25.53 7.13
N ALA A 345 5.52 -24.36 6.52
CA ALA A 345 6.09 -23.08 6.91
C ALA A 345 5.40 -22.43 8.13
N GLY A 346 4.38 -23.06 8.72
CA GLY A 346 3.74 -22.59 9.95
C GLY A 346 2.73 -21.45 9.77
N ALA A 347 2.19 -21.21 8.56
CA ALA A 347 1.14 -20.21 8.37
C ALA A 347 -0.23 -20.73 8.86
N GLY A 348 -0.72 -20.16 9.96
CA GLY A 348 -1.97 -20.56 10.63
C GLY A 348 -3.25 -19.99 10.01
N CYS A 349 -3.17 -18.91 9.23
CA CYS A 349 -4.34 -18.33 8.56
C CYS A 349 -4.03 -17.91 7.11
N PHE A 350 -4.92 -18.29 6.19
CA PHE A 350 -4.80 -18.07 4.75
C PHE A 350 -5.82 -17.01 4.29
N LYS A 351 -5.35 -15.80 4.04
CA LYS A 351 -6.17 -14.63 3.68
C LYS A 351 -6.35 -14.48 2.17
N ILE A 352 -7.59 -14.28 1.74
CA ILE A 352 -7.94 -14.01 0.33
C ILE A 352 -8.22 -12.51 0.15
N GLU A 353 -7.49 -11.80 -0.72
CA GLU A 353 -7.73 -10.36 -0.96
C GLU A 353 -8.88 -10.13 -1.96
N GLY A 354 -10.02 -9.61 -1.47
CA GLY A 354 -11.20 -9.47 -2.33
C GLY A 354 -12.32 -8.52 -1.88
N ARG A 355 -12.13 -7.59 -0.93
CA ARG A 355 -13.25 -6.72 -0.46
C ARG A 355 -13.90 -5.82 -1.53
N LEU A 356 -13.27 -5.68 -2.70
CA LEU A 356 -13.79 -4.93 -3.87
C LEU A 356 -14.22 -5.86 -5.02
N LYS A 357 -14.59 -7.12 -4.72
CA LYS A 357 -14.95 -8.15 -5.71
C LYS A 357 -16.41 -8.59 -5.59
N GLY A 358 -16.93 -9.20 -6.66
CA GLY A 358 -18.26 -9.81 -6.67
C GLY A 358 -18.35 -11.05 -5.77
N GLU A 359 -19.58 -11.46 -5.47
CA GLU A 359 -19.86 -12.67 -4.67
C GLU A 359 -19.31 -13.94 -5.34
N GLU A 360 -19.24 -13.96 -6.67
CA GLU A 360 -18.75 -15.06 -7.49
C GLU A 360 -17.25 -15.30 -7.28
N TYR A 361 -16.47 -14.21 -7.21
CA TYR A 361 -15.04 -14.27 -6.87
C TYR A 361 -14.85 -14.80 -5.45
N VAL A 362 -15.59 -14.28 -4.47
CA VAL A 362 -15.46 -14.69 -3.06
C VAL A 362 -15.86 -16.16 -2.90
N SER A 363 -16.93 -16.62 -3.56
CA SER A 363 -17.37 -18.01 -3.49
C SER A 363 -16.36 -18.98 -4.11
N LEU A 364 -15.83 -18.69 -5.31
CA LEU A 364 -14.91 -19.61 -6.00
C LEU A 364 -13.53 -19.68 -5.31
N THR A 365 -13.02 -18.53 -4.87
CA THR A 365 -11.72 -18.46 -4.18
C THR A 365 -11.78 -19.15 -2.82
N THR A 366 -12.78 -18.85 -2.00
CA THR A 366 -12.97 -19.49 -0.68
C THR A 366 -13.10 -21.01 -0.81
N ALA A 367 -13.95 -21.49 -1.73
CA ALA A 367 -14.15 -22.92 -1.95
C ALA A 367 -12.87 -23.64 -2.46
N ALA A 368 -12.04 -22.98 -3.25
CA ALA A 368 -10.77 -23.53 -3.71
C ALA A 368 -9.76 -23.69 -2.55
N TYR A 369 -9.54 -22.64 -1.75
CA TYR A 369 -8.59 -22.71 -0.63
C TYR A 369 -9.07 -23.63 0.49
N ARG A 370 -10.38 -23.66 0.81
CA ARG A 370 -10.98 -24.64 1.73
C ARG A 370 -10.56 -26.06 1.38
N ARG A 371 -10.84 -26.50 0.14
CA ARG A 371 -10.50 -27.85 -0.34
C ARG A 371 -8.99 -28.10 -0.41
N ALA A 372 -8.18 -27.11 -0.76
CA ALA A 372 -6.73 -27.27 -0.80
C ALA A 372 -6.16 -27.50 0.61
N ILE A 373 -6.61 -26.72 1.61
CA ILE A 373 -6.21 -26.90 3.02
C ILE A 373 -6.74 -28.24 3.55
N ASP A 374 -7.99 -28.59 3.23
CA ASP A 374 -8.59 -29.85 3.68
C ASP A 374 -7.84 -31.07 3.15
N ARG A 375 -7.54 -31.09 1.84
CA ARG A 375 -6.75 -32.16 1.22
C ARG A 375 -5.31 -32.22 1.75
N ALA A 376 -4.68 -31.07 2.00
CA ALA A 376 -3.31 -31.03 2.52
C ALA A 376 -3.21 -31.46 3.99
N TRP A 377 -4.19 -31.07 4.82
CA TRP A 377 -4.21 -31.36 6.25
C TRP A 377 -4.70 -32.77 6.58
N ASP A 378 -5.76 -33.23 5.90
CA ASP A 378 -6.41 -34.51 6.21
C ASP A 378 -5.67 -35.71 5.59
N GLY A 379 -4.69 -35.44 4.70
CA GLY A 379 -3.82 -36.44 4.07
C GLY A 379 -4.50 -37.36 3.05
N ASP A 380 -5.77 -37.14 2.74
CA ASP A 380 -6.62 -38.04 1.96
C ASP A 380 -7.04 -37.42 0.64
N SER A 381 -6.48 -37.93 -0.46
CA SER A 381 -6.79 -37.53 -1.83
C SER A 381 -7.99 -38.27 -2.46
N SER A 382 -8.64 -39.20 -1.74
CA SER A 382 -9.62 -40.14 -2.30
C SER A 382 -11.10 -39.74 -2.11
N LYS A 383 -11.39 -38.72 -1.30
CA LYS A 383 -12.76 -38.31 -0.96
C LYS A 383 -13.26 -37.14 -1.84
N PRO A 384 -14.39 -37.29 -2.55
CA PRO A 384 -15.15 -36.14 -3.04
C PRO A 384 -15.74 -35.36 -1.86
N GLN A 385 -15.32 -34.11 -1.66
CA GLN A 385 -15.72 -33.29 -0.52
C GLN A 385 -16.73 -32.19 -0.88
N GLY A 386 -17.77 -32.08 -0.05
CA GLY A 386 -18.59 -30.88 0.09
C GLY A 386 -19.45 -30.47 -1.11
N PRO A 387 -20.23 -29.38 -0.97
CA PRO A 387 -20.99 -28.81 -2.07
C PRO A 387 -20.08 -28.19 -3.14
N GLY A 388 -20.50 -28.29 -4.41
CA GLY A 388 -19.80 -27.71 -5.55
C GLY A 388 -18.52 -28.45 -5.97
N SER A 389 -18.36 -29.73 -5.65
CA SER A 389 -17.22 -30.55 -6.11
C SER A 389 -17.02 -30.45 -7.63
N GLU A 390 -18.14 -30.48 -8.38
CA GLU A 390 -18.33 -30.30 -9.83
C GLU A 390 -17.78 -28.98 -10.44
N LEU A 391 -17.25 -28.06 -9.63
CA LEU A 391 -16.71 -26.78 -10.11
C LEU A 391 -15.18 -26.72 -10.21
N LEU A 392 -14.48 -27.63 -9.54
CA LEU A 392 -13.03 -27.64 -9.40
C LEU A 392 -12.51 -29.05 -9.73
N GLU A 393 -12.87 -29.54 -10.92
CA GLU A 393 -12.64 -30.92 -11.37
C GLU A 393 -11.14 -31.25 -11.48
N THR A 394 -10.34 -30.31 -12.00
CA THR A 394 -8.88 -30.43 -12.15
C THR A 394 -8.18 -29.14 -11.73
N PRO A 395 -6.85 -29.16 -11.48
CA PRO A 395 -6.08 -27.95 -11.21
C PRO A 395 -6.16 -26.91 -12.33
N GLU A 396 -6.17 -27.35 -13.59
CA GLU A 396 -6.18 -26.49 -14.78
C GLU A 396 -7.53 -25.79 -14.94
N VAL A 397 -8.64 -26.53 -14.78
CA VAL A 397 -10.00 -25.97 -14.80
C VAL A 397 -10.19 -25.00 -13.63
N THR A 398 -9.68 -25.36 -12.44
CA THR A 398 -9.70 -24.51 -11.25
C THR A 398 -8.95 -23.20 -11.49
N ARG A 399 -7.71 -23.28 -11.96
CA ARG A 399 -6.83 -22.16 -12.23
C ARG A 399 -7.41 -21.22 -13.30
N ALA A 400 -7.93 -21.78 -14.39
CA ALA A 400 -8.56 -21.00 -15.44
C ALA A 400 -9.90 -20.37 -15.00
N ALA A 401 -10.67 -21.02 -14.11
CA ALA A 401 -11.85 -20.42 -13.49
C ALA A 401 -11.50 -19.26 -12.53
N LEU A 402 -10.41 -19.36 -11.77
CA LEU A 402 -9.90 -18.27 -10.94
C LEU A 402 -9.43 -17.09 -11.81
N ALA A 403 -8.63 -17.37 -12.86
CA ALA A 403 -8.18 -16.36 -13.82
C ALA A 403 -9.35 -15.70 -14.58
N GLN A 404 -10.46 -16.43 -14.78
CA GLN A 404 -11.69 -15.90 -15.38
C GLN A 404 -12.39 -14.86 -14.50
N VAL A 405 -12.41 -15.03 -13.17
CA VAL A 405 -13.08 -14.06 -12.27
C VAL A 405 -12.17 -12.89 -11.89
N PHE A 406 -10.86 -13.10 -11.72
CA PHE A 406 -9.88 -12.01 -11.71
C PHE A 406 -8.43 -12.47 -11.86
N ALA A 407 -7.69 -11.80 -12.73
CA ALA A 407 -6.23 -11.85 -12.87
C ALA A 407 -5.73 -10.58 -13.58
N ARG A 408 -4.42 -10.31 -13.59
CA ARG A 408 -3.77 -9.14 -14.22
C ARG A 408 -2.40 -9.50 -14.79
N GLY A 409 -1.83 -8.67 -15.66
CA GLY A 409 -0.56 -8.98 -16.32
C GLY A 409 -0.68 -10.13 -17.31
N GLN A 410 -1.88 -10.33 -17.85
CA GLN A 410 -2.25 -11.43 -18.75
C GLN A 410 -1.71 -11.17 -20.17
N ASP A 411 -1.13 -12.20 -20.79
CA ASP A 411 -0.60 -12.18 -22.16
C ASP A 411 -0.81 -13.54 -22.86
N GLU A 412 -0.14 -13.80 -24.00
CA GLU A 412 -0.31 -15.07 -24.73
C GLU A 412 0.17 -16.31 -23.94
N GLU A 413 1.16 -16.13 -23.08
CA GLU A 413 1.82 -17.21 -22.33
C GLU A 413 1.31 -17.34 -20.90
N ASN A 414 0.77 -16.26 -20.32
CA ASN A 414 0.46 -16.14 -18.89
C ASN A 414 -1.02 -15.79 -18.66
N ASP A 415 -1.67 -16.59 -17.80
CA ASP A 415 -3.05 -16.34 -17.34
C ASP A 415 -3.17 -15.20 -16.30
N GLY A 416 -2.05 -14.57 -15.92
CA GLY A 416 -1.99 -13.47 -14.94
C GLY A 416 -2.05 -13.90 -13.48
N LEU A 417 -1.92 -15.21 -13.20
CA LEU A 417 -1.81 -15.75 -11.85
C LEU A 417 -0.38 -16.22 -11.58
N SER A 418 0.21 -15.74 -10.50
CA SER A 418 1.59 -16.00 -10.10
C SER A 418 1.64 -16.43 -8.62
N PRO A 419 2.60 -17.27 -8.19
CA PRO A 419 2.90 -17.47 -6.78
C PRO A 419 3.44 -16.19 -6.09
N GLY A 420 3.57 -15.07 -6.82
CA GLY A 420 4.04 -13.81 -6.28
C GLY A 420 5.51 -13.91 -5.93
N PHE A 421 5.80 -13.86 -4.63
CA PHE A 421 7.14 -13.91 -4.06
C PHE A 421 7.43 -15.21 -3.29
N LEU A 422 6.52 -16.19 -3.30
CA LEU A 422 6.70 -17.46 -2.56
C LEU A 422 7.93 -18.28 -3.02
N GLU A 423 8.30 -18.14 -4.31
CA GLU A 423 9.54 -18.67 -4.91
C GLU A 423 10.75 -17.72 -4.80
N GLY A 424 10.64 -16.66 -3.99
CA GLY A 424 11.59 -15.54 -3.97
C GLY A 424 11.31 -14.44 -5.01
N PRO A 425 12.20 -13.44 -5.12
CA PRO A 425 12.03 -12.21 -5.93
C PRO A 425 11.70 -12.40 -7.42
N ARG A 426 12.26 -13.43 -8.07
CA ARG A 426 11.94 -13.92 -9.45
C ARG A 426 11.60 -12.79 -10.45
N HIS A 427 12.44 -11.76 -10.54
CA HIS A 427 12.07 -10.47 -11.11
C HIS A 427 11.56 -10.54 -12.57
N GLN A 428 12.07 -11.49 -13.36
CA GLN A 428 11.66 -11.71 -14.77
C GLN A 428 10.20 -12.20 -14.93
N ARG A 429 9.64 -12.88 -13.93
CA ARG A 429 8.30 -13.50 -13.99
C ARG A 429 7.19 -12.56 -13.55
N LEU A 430 7.44 -11.76 -12.51
CA LEU A 430 6.36 -11.10 -11.78
C LEU A 430 5.71 -9.93 -12.52
N VAL A 431 6.51 -9.12 -13.21
CA VAL A 431 6.06 -7.96 -13.98
C VAL A 431 6.38 -8.19 -15.45
N ARG A 432 5.36 -8.59 -16.21
CA ARG A 432 5.48 -8.81 -17.66
C ARG A 432 5.61 -7.48 -18.43
N GLY A 433 4.97 -6.41 -17.94
CA GLY A 433 5.02 -5.06 -18.51
C GLY A 433 3.93 -4.74 -19.54
N LEU A 434 3.08 -5.72 -19.88
CA LEU A 434 2.17 -5.67 -21.03
C LEU A 434 0.74 -5.20 -20.71
N ALA A 435 0.15 -5.59 -19.58
CA ALA A 435 -1.26 -5.30 -19.28
C ALA A 435 -1.55 -5.01 -17.78
N PRO A 436 -2.18 -3.88 -17.44
CA PRO A 436 -2.46 -3.50 -16.04
C PRO A 436 -3.82 -3.99 -15.52
N LYS A 437 -4.72 -4.38 -16.44
CA LYS A 437 -6.12 -4.72 -16.20
C LYS A 437 -6.38 -6.22 -16.38
N HIS A 438 -7.57 -6.63 -15.97
CA HIS A 438 -8.10 -7.96 -16.19
C HIS A 438 -8.69 -8.08 -17.61
N ARG A 439 -8.24 -9.10 -18.34
CA ARG A 439 -8.68 -9.47 -19.69
C ARG A 439 -9.62 -10.69 -19.69
N GLY A 440 -9.50 -11.56 -18.70
CA GLY A 440 -10.23 -12.84 -18.64
C GLY A 440 -9.37 -13.98 -19.17
N VAL A 441 -9.97 -15.01 -19.77
CA VAL A 441 -9.22 -16.17 -20.27
C VAL A 441 -8.92 -16.01 -21.76
N LEU A 442 -7.67 -16.19 -22.18
CA LEU A 442 -7.31 -16.23 -23.60
C LEU A 442 -7.89 -17.49 -24.24
N VAL A 443 -8.82 -17.30 -25.20
CA VAL A 443 -9.55 -18.39 -25.85
C VAL A 443 -9.06 -18.69 -27.27
N GLY A 444 -8.23 -17.82 -27.86
CA GLY A 444 -7.61 -18.10 -29.15
C GLY A 444 -7.14 -16.88 -29.92
N ARG A 445 -6.80 -17.10 -31.20
CA ARG A 445 -6.47 -16.04 -32.16
C ARG A 445 -7.43 -16.05 -33.35
N VAL A 446 -7.74 -14.87 -33.88
CA VAL A 446 -8.53 -14.70 -35.10
C VAL A 446 -7.70 -15.18 -36.30
N ARG A 447 -8.20 -16.17 -37.05
CA ARG A 447 -7.56 -16.64 -38.29
C ARG A 447 -8.16 -16.02 -39.55
N ALA A 448 -9.44 -15.64 -39.54
CA ALA A 448 -10.10 -14.93 -40.64
C ALA A 448 -11.38 -14.23 -40.17
N VAL A 449 -11.71 -13.08 -40.75
CA VAL A 449 -12.96 -12.34 -40.45
C VAL A 449 -13.97 -12.51 -41.58
N GLN A 450 -15.18 -12.97 -41.24
CA GLN A 450 -16.31 -13.10 -42.17
C GLN A 450 -17.35 -12.00 -41.90
N ALA A 451 -16.96 -10.75 -42.18
CA ALA A 451 -17.75 -9.55 -41.89
C ALA A 451 -19.17 -9.61 -42.45
N THR A 452 -19.42 -10.25 -43.61
CA THR A 452 -20.76 -10.43 -44.19
C THR A 452 -21.75 -11.17 -43.30
N THR A 453 -21.26 -12.04 -42.39
CA THR A 453 -22.08 -12.90 -41.53
C THR A 453 -22.02 -12.54 -40.03
N SER A 454 -21.31 -11.46 -39.67
CA SER A 454 -20.90 -11.12 -38.30
C SER A 454 -20.19 -12.27 -37.57
N SER A 455 -19.38 -13.05 -38.29
CA SER A 455 -18.63 -14.19 -37.73
C SER A 455 -17.14 -14.07 -38.03
N PHE A 456 -16.31 -14.80 -37.30
CA PHE A 456 -14.88 -14.93 -37.55
C PHE A 456 -14.44 -16.38 -37.26
N ALA A 457 -13.32 -16.80 -37.86
CA ALA A 457 -12.65 -18.05 -37.54
C ALA A 457 -11.72 -17.82 -36.35
N LEU A 458 -11.92 -18.57 -35.27
CA LEU A 458 -11.08 -18.63 -34.08
C LEU A 458 -10.30 -19.94 -34.08
N GLU A 459 -8.99 -19.87 -33.92
CA GLU A 459 -8.15 -21.03 -33.56
C GLU A 459 -8.04 -21.09 -32.03
N LEU A 460 -8.36 -22.22 -31.41
CA LEU A 460 -8.47 -22.33 -29.95
C LEU A 460 -7.11 -22.34 -29.23
N ALA A 461 -6.95 -21.45 -28.25
CA ALA A 461 -5.88 -21.49 -27.24
C ALA A 461 -6.24 -22.45 -26.08
N PRO A 462 -5.28 -22.87 -25.22
CA PRO A 462 -5.54 -23.77 -24.10
C PRO A 462 -6.67 -23.32 -23.17
N GLY A 463 -6.84 -22.00 -22.97
CA GLY A 463 -7.91 -21.44 -22.15
C GLY A 463 -9.32 -21.74 -22.65
N ALA A 464 -9.52 -21.95 -23.96
CA ALA A 464 -10.82 -22.38 -24.52
C ALA A 464 -11.10 -23.89 -24.36
N VAL A 465 -10.09 -24.67 -23.98
CA VAL A 465 -10.23 -26.07 -23.59
C VAL A 465 -10.56 -26.13 -22.09
N ALA A 466 -9.80 -25.40 -21.27
CA ALA A 466 -9.98 -25.35 -19.82
C ALA A 466 -11.29 -24.64 -19.38
N VAL A 467 -11.74 -23.62 -20.11
CA VAL A 467 -13.05 -22.98 -19.86
C VAL A 467 -13.79 -22.74 -21.19
N PRO A 468 -14.65 -23.69 -21.61
CA PRO A 468 -15.26 -23.69 -22.93
C PRO A 468 -16.01 -22.41 -23.32
N LEU A 469 -15.92 -22.06 -24.60
CA LEU A 469 -16.80 -21.08 -25.24
C LEU A 469 -18.20 -21.63 -25.36
N ARG A 470 -19.21 -20.79 -25.11
CA ARG A 470 -20.64 -21.08 -25.21
C ARG A 470 -21.39 -19.83 -25.70
N PRO A 471 -22.55 -19.96 -26.38
CA PRO A 471 -23.46 -18.83 -26.58
C PRO A 471 -23.79 -18.13 -25.26
N GLY A 472 -23.88 -16.80 -25.28
CA GLY A 472 -24.04 -15.95 -24.09
C GLY A 472 -22.74 -15.42 -23.49
N ALA A 473 -21.61 -16.14 -23.66
CA ALA A 473 -20.31 -15.72 -23.14
C ALA A 473 -19.85 -14.37 -23.72
N GLY A 474 -19.25 -13.54 -22.88
CA GLY A 474 -18.65 -12.26 -23.26
C GLY A 474 -17.23 -12.48 -23.77
N ILE A 475 -16.90 -11.90 -24.92
CA ILE A 475 -15.55 -11.88 -25.48
C ILE A 475 -15.15 -10.48 -25.96
N PHE A 476 -13.83 -10.26 -26.10
CA PHE A 476 -13.27 -9.10 -26.79
C PHE A 476 -12.06 -9.46 -27.65
N PHE A 477 -11.73 -8.55 -28.58
CA PHE A 477 -10.60 -8.63 -29.51
C PHE A 477 -9.50 -7.66 -29.10
N ASP A 478 -8.27 -8.15 -29.02
CA ASP A 478 -7.10 -7.46 -28.50
C ASP A 478 -5.98 -7.54 -29.54
N SER A 479 -5.57 -6.40 -30.09
CA SER A 479 -4.90 -6.42 -31.40
C SER A 479 -3.42 -6.79 -31.33
N VAL A 480 -2.94 -7.47 -32.37
CA VAL A 480 -1.51 -7.79 -32.57
C VAL A 480 -0.61 -6.57 -32.64
N GLU A 481 -1.14 -5.40 -33.01
CA GLU A 481 -0.41 -4.10 -33.02
C GLU A 481 -0.46 -3.37 -31.67
N PHE A 482 -0.75 -4.08 -30.57
CA PHE A 482 -0.98 -3.63 -29.19
C PHE A 482 -0.68 -2.16 -28.86
N LYS A 483 -1.74 -1.32 -28.80
CA LYS A 483 -1.63 0.13 -28.52
C LYS A 483 -2.06 0.52 -27.10
N GLY A 484 -2.03 -0.44 -26.17
CA GLY A 484 -2.40 -0.24 -24.76
C GLY A 484 -3.90 -0.44 -24.49
N ASP A 485 -4.42 0.34 -23.54
CA ASP A 485 -5.76 0.19 -22.95
C ASP A 485 -6.91 0.86 -23.77
N ASP A 486 -6.66 1.18 -25.04
CA ASP A 486 -7.63 1.81 -25.95
C ASP A 486 -8.88 0.94 -26.21
N ALA A 487 -9.94 1.55 -26.76
CA ALA A 487 -11.32 1.05 -26.77
C ALA A 487 -11.53 -0.35 -27.41
N VAL A 488 -11.25 -1.38 -26.63
CA VAL A 488 -11.29 -2.80 -27.00
C VAL A 488 -12.68 -3.22 -27.50
N LEU A 489 -12.75 -3.78 -28.71
CA LEU A 489 -14.01 -4.25 -29.29
C LEU A 489 -14.48 -5.53 -28.58
N GLY A 490 -15.64 -5.49 -27.91
CA GLY A 490 -16.20 -6.64 -27.20
C GLY A 490 -17.72 -6.79 -27.33
N GLY A 491 -18.19 -8.04 -27.28
CA GLY A 491 -19.60 -8.42 -27.47
C GLY A 491 -19.89 -9.83 -26.94
N LYS A 492 -21.14 -10.30 -27.10
CA LYS A 492 -21.52 -11.66 -26.70
C LYS A 492 -21.46 -12.64 -27.86
N ILE A 493 -20.99 -13.87 -27.62
CA ILE A 493 -21.13 -14.97 -28.58
C ILE A 493 -22.61 -15.32 -28.71
N SER A 494 -23.12 -15.43 -29.93
CA SER A 494 -24.50 -15.89 -30.19
C SER A 494 -24.59 -17.19 -30.99
N LYS A 495 -23.51 -17.61 -31.67
CA LYS A 495 -23.43 -18.96 -32.26
C LYS A 495 -22.00 -19.44 -32.43
N LEU A 496 -21.79 -20.74 -32.23
CA LEU A 496 -20.56 -21.46 -32.55
C LEU A 496 -20.84 -22.49 -33.66
N ARG A 497 -19.86 -22.71 -34.54
CA ARG A 497 -19.92 -23.65 -35.67
C ARG A 497 -18.56 -24.30 -35.92
N LEU A 498 -18.55 -25.55 -36.37
CA LEU A 498 -17.38 -26.20 -36.94
C LEU A 498 -17.18 -25.80 -38.41
N PRO A 499 -15.96 -25.88 -38.98
CA PRO A 499 -15.69 -25.54 -40.37
C PRO A 499 -16.49 -26.38 -41.38
N LYS A 500 -16.86 -27.61 -41.02
CA LYS A 500 -17.74 -28.50 -41.81
C LYS A 500 -19.24 -28.21 -41.64
N GLY A 501 -19.62 -27.01 -41.20
CA GLY A 501 -20.99 -26.47 -41.23
C GLY A 501 -21.89 -26.77 -40.02
N GLY A 502 -21.58 -27.80 -39.23
CA GLY A 502 -22.32 -28.14 -38.01
C GLY A 502 -22.30 -27.02 -36.97
N ALA A 503 -23.43 -26.75 -36.32
CA ALA A 503 -23.48 -25.90 -35.14
C ALA A 503 -23.05 -26.70 -33.90
N VAL A 504 -22.39 -26.05 -32.94
CA VAL A 504 -22.02 -26.66 -31.66
C VAL A 504 -22.50 -25.79 -30.49
N GLU A 505 -22.83 -26.44 -29.38
CA GLU A 505 -23.33 -25.76 -28.18
C GLU A 505 -22.19 -25.21 -27.30
N SER A 506 -21.00 -25.81 -27.40
CA SER A 506 -19.78 -25.31 -26.76
C SER A 506 -18.50 -25.71 -27.51
N SER A 507 -17.34 -25.22 -27.07
CA SER A 507 -16.01 -25.76 -27.46
C SER A 507 -15.53 -26.91 -26.58
N GLN A 508 -16.37 -27.47 -25.69
CA GLN A 508 -15.97 -28.53 -24.77
C GLN A 508 -15.64 -29.81 -25.55
N GLY A 509 -14.50 -30.43 -25.24
CA GLY A 509 -13.99 -31.58 -25.98
C GLY A 509 -13.32 -31.26 -27.33
N LEU A 510 -13.08 -29.98 -27.65
CA LEU A 510 -12.20 -29.57 -28.75
C LEU A 510 -10.78 -29.32 -28.24
N GLU A 511 -9.78 -29.65 -29.07
CA GLU A 511 -8.36 -29.52 -28.74
C GLU A 511 -7.80 -28.12 -29.04
N LYS A 512 -6.62 -27.81 -28.48
CA LYS A 512 -5.82 -26.63 -28.84
C LYS A 512 -5.53 -26.66 -30.35
N GLY A 513 -5.67 -25.52 -31.03
CA GLY A 513 -5.46 -25.42 -32.49
C GLY A 513 -6.68 -25.81 -33.33
N ALA A 514 -7.75 -26.34 -32.73
CA ALA A 514 -9.01 -26.53 -33.45
C ALA A 514 -9.55 -25.18 -33.94
N ILE A 515 -10.03 -25.12 -35.19
CA ILE A 515 -10.64 -23.91 -35.76
C ILE A 515 -12.16 -24.00 -35.64
N ILE A 516 -12.80 -22.97 -35.10
CA ILE A 516 -14.25 -22.82 -35.02
C ILE A 516 -14.70 -21.45 -35.56
N PHE A 517 -15.92 -21.39 -36.10
CA PHE A 517 -16.55 -20.14 -36.51
C PHE A 517 -17.43 -19.58 -35.38
N VAL A 518 -17.06 -18.42 -34.87
CA VAL A 518 -17.72 -17.71 -33.78
C VAL A 518 -18.51 -16.53 -34.34
N ARG A 519 -19.80 -16.42 -34.03
CA ARG A 519 -20.63 -15.24 -34.30
C ARG A 519 -20.77 -14.39 -33.05
N VAL A 520 -20.59 -13.08 -33.20
CA VAL A 520 -20.66 -12.10 -32.11
C VAL A 520 -21.77 -11.09 -32.34
N ASP A 521 -22.54 -10.82 -31.28
CA ASP A 521 -23.48 -9.72 -31.23
C ASP A 521 -23.01 -8.66 -30.22
N PHE A 522 -22.62 -7.50 -30.75
CA PHE A 522 -22.29 -6.29 -29.99
C PHE A 522 -23.58 -5.65 -29.46
N GLN A 523 -23.59 -5.22 -28.18
CA GLN A 523 -24.78 -4.62 -27.55
C GLN A 523 -25.24 -3.36 -28.29
N GLY A 524 -26.56 -3.20 -28.42
CA GLY A 524 -27.21 -2.05 -29.06
C GLY A 524 -27.10 -1.97 -30.60
N ALA A 525 -26.10 -2.61 -31.21
CA ALA A 525 -25.76 -2.44 -32.62
C ALA A 525 -26.68 -3.21 -33.57
N THR A 526 -27.16 -2.55 -34.63
CA THR A 526 -27.89 -3.15 -35.75
C THR A 526 -27.03 -4.14 -36.54
N ALA A 527 -27.65 -5.03 -37.32
CA ALA A 527 -26.91 -6.00 -38.13
C ALA A 527 -25.92 -5.35 -39.12
N GLN A 528 -26.18 -4.13 -39.59
CA GLN A 528 -25.23 -3.41 -40.46
C GLN A 528 -24.02 -2.89 -39.67
N GLU A 529 -24.24 -2.30 -38.50
CA GLU A 529 -23.15 -1.83 -37.63
C GLU A 529 -22.28 -2.99 -37.14
N ARG A 530 -22.87 -4.13 -36.75
CA ARG A 530 -22.09 -5.30 -36.29
C ARG A 530 -21.13 -5.83 -37.37
N ARG A 531 -21.58 -5.83 -38.63
CA ARG A 531 -20.75 -6.20 -39.79
C ARG A 531 -19.68 -5.15 -40.08
N ARG A 532 -19.99 -3.85 -39.95
CA ARG A 532 -19.02 -2.76 -40.10
C ARG A 532 -17.91 -2.91 -39.06
N ARG A 533 -18.27 -2.92 -37.77
CA ARG A 533 -17.31 -2.99 -36.65
C ARG A 533 -16.39 -4.20 -36.79
N LEU A 534 -16.94 -5.41 -36.91
CA LEU A 534 -16.12 -6.62 -37.05
C LEU A 534 -15.20 -6.56 -38.27
N GLY A 535 -15.65 -5.97 -39.38
CA GLY A 535 -14.87 -5.85 -40.62
C GLY A 535 -13.85 -4.69 -40.68
N SER A 536 -13.87 -3.75 -39.72
CA SER A 536 -12.94 -2.61 -39.68
C SER A 536 -12.08 -2.53 -38.40
N GLU A 537 -12.53 -3.15 -37.31
CA GLU A 537 -11.90 -3.09 -35.99
C GLU A 537 -11.22 -4.42 -35.58
N VAL A 538 -11.35 -5.51 -36.36
CA VAL A 538 -10.70 -6.82 -36.08
C VAL A 538 -9.88 -7.28 -37.28
N LYS A 539 -8.65 -7.75 -37.02
CA LYS A 539 -7.69 -8.29 -37.97
C LYS A 539 -7.43 -9.79 -37.73
N PRO A 540 -7.04 -10.56 -38.76
CA PRO A 540 -6.34 -11.83 -38.54
C PRO A 540 -5.09 -11.60 -37.68
N GLY A 541 -4.82 -12.52 -36.76
CA GLY A 541 -3.78 -12.40 -35.74
C GLY A 541 -4.30 -11.95 -34.37
N ASP A 542 -5.33 -11.11 -34.31
CA ASP A 542 -5.84 -10.54 -33.05
C ASP A 542 -6.18 -11.63 -32.01
N MET A 543 -5.82 -11.37 -30.75
CA MET A 543 -6.11 -12.26 -29.62
C MET A 543 -7.57 -12.11 -29.20
N VAL A 544 -8.21 -13.22 -28.83
CA VAL A 544 -9.60 -13.24 -28.38
C VAL A 544 -9.63 -13.67 -26.92
N TRP A 545 -10.15 -12.78 -26.08
CA TRP A 545 -10.27 -12.99 -24.64
C TRP A 545 -11.72 -13.20 -24.26
N ARG A 546 -11.99 -14.14 -23.34
CA ARG A 546 -13.30 -14.37 -22.74
C ARG A 546 -13.36 -13.65 -21.40
N ASN A 547 -14.07 -12.53 -21.36
CA ASN A 547 -14.15 -11.65 -20.18
C ASN A 547 -15.40 -11.88 -19.33
N LYS A 548 -16.38 -12.67 -19.80
CA LYS A 548 -17.58 -13.01 -19.04
C LYS A 548 -18.06 -14.44 -19.31
N ASP A 549 -18.34 -15.19 -18.25
CA ASP A 549 -18.94 -16.52 -18.31
C ASP A 549 -20.12 -16.63 -17.34
N GLU A 550 -21.32 -16.45 -17.89
CA GLU A 550 -22.56 -16.47 -17.12
C GLU A 550 -22.87 -17.87 -16.55
N ALA A 551 -22.28 -18.93 -17.11
CA ALA A 551 -22.39 -20.29 -16.57
C ALA A 551 -21.35 -20.57 -15.47
N LEU A 552 -20.25 -19.81 -15.37
CA LEU A 552 -19.37 -19.84 -14.21
C LEU A 552 -19.94 -18.99 -13.07
N GLU A 553 -20.46 -17.79 -13.38
CA GLU A 553 -21.15 -16.91 -12.43
C GLU A 553 -22.34 -17.63 -11.76
N GLU A 554 -23.24 -18.23 -12.55
CA GLU A 554 -24.40 -18.93 -12.01
C GLU A 554 -23.99 -20.16 -11.18
N ARG A 555 -22.94 -20.89 -11.59
CA ARG A 555 -22.44 -22.02 -10.78
C ARG A 555 -21.78 -21.57 -9.47
N ALA A 556 -21.11 -20.41 -9.43
CA ALA A 556 -20.64 -19.82 -8.17
C ALA A 556 -21.83 -19.43 -7.26
N ARG A 557 -22.93 -18.94 -7.84
CA ARG A 557 -24.19 -18.71 -7.12
C ARG A 557 -24.88 -20.01 -6.68
N MET A 558 -24.66 -21.12 -7.38
CA MET A 558 -25.15 -22.44 -6.95
C MET A 558 -24.34 -23.05 -5.79
N ILE A 559 -23.04 -22.74 -5.62
CA ILE A 559 -22.34 -22.98 -4.34
C ILE A 559 -23.10 -22.23 -3.23
N THR A 560 -23.47 -20.98 -3.51
CA THR A 560 -24.22 -20.09 -2.61
C THR A 560 -25.69 -20.53 -2.36
N LEU A 561 -26.15 -21.63 -2.96
CA LEU A 561 -27.46 -22.26 -2.72
C LEU A 561 -27.39 -23.70 -2.18
N SER A 562 -26.21 -24.33 -2.20
CA SER A 562 -26.05 -25.76 -1.94
C SER A 562 -25.26 -26.02 -0.66
N HIS A 563 -25.91 -26.42 0.43
CA HIS A 563 -25.19 -26.92 1.61
C HIS A 563 -26.00 -27.99 2.38
N PRO A 564 -25.60 -29.28 2.35
CA PRO A 564 -26.31 -30.36 3.03
C PRO A 564 -25.89 -30.49 4.51
N GLY A 565 -26.20 -29.47 5.34
CA GLY A 565 -25.59 -29.31 6.68
C GLY A 565 -26.52 -29.34 7.91
N THR A 566 -27.81 -28.99 7.82
CA THR A 566 -28.67 -28.81 9.01
C THR A 566 -30.10 -29.34 8.85
N LYS A 567 -30.26 -30.63 8.55
CA LYS A 567 -31.55 -31.34 8.77
C LYS A 567 -31.78 -31.61 10.26
N GLY A 568 -32.02 -30.54 11.03
CA GLY A 568 -32.07 -30.52 12.49
C GLY A 568 -33.22 -29.70 13.08
N SER A 569 -34.46 -29.95 12.66
CA SER A 569 -35.69 -29.45 13.31
C SER A 569 -35.83 -27.93 13.47
N LEU A 570 -36.03 -27.20 12.35
CA LEU A 570 -36.52 -25.81 12.35
C LEU A 570 -37.99 -25.71 12.86
N SER A 571 -38.19 -25.94 14.15
CA SER A 571 -39.50 -25.89 14.82
C SER A 571 -39.41 -25.78 16.35
N ARG A 572 -38.46 -24.98 16.87
CA ARG A 572 -38.49 -24.53 18.26
C ARG A 572 -38.65 -23.01 18.34
N GLN A 573 -39.60 -22.57 19.16
CA GLN A 573 -39.82 -21.17 19.46
C GLN A 573 -38.55 -20.55 20.05
N ILE A 574 -38.25 -19.31 19.67
CA ILE A 574 -37.09 -18.55 20.17
C ILE A 574 -37.34 -18.20 21.65
N ARG A 575 -36.97 -19.12 22.56
CA ARG A 575 -36.68 -18.77 23.94
C ARG A 575 -35.26 -18.25 23.99
N ARG A 576 -35.12 -16.94 24.22
CA ARG A 576 -33.84 -16.34 24.63
C ARG A 576 -33.29 -17.18 25.81
N PRO A 577 -32.01 -17.56 25.83
CA PRO A 577 -31.40 -18.00 27.07
C PRO A 577 -31.49 -16.86 28.09
N PRO A 578 -31.54 -17.14 29.41
CA PRO A 578 -31.30 -16.11 30.40
C PRO A 578 -29.91 -15.55 30.16
N SER A 579 -29.78 -14.23 30.02
CA SER A 579 -28.47 -13.59 30.07
C SER A 579 -27.91 -13.78 31.48
N GLU A 580 -26.95 -14.69 31.64
CA GLU A 580 -26.12 -14.68 32.85
C GLU A 580 -25.49 -13.29 32.97
N ALA A 581 -25.65 -12.67 34.14
CA ALA A 581 -25.27 -11.30 34.35
C ALA A 581 -23.76 -11.18 34.59
N THR A 582 -22.97 -11.45 33.54
CA THR A 582 -21.63 -10.86 33.39
C THR A 582 -21.79 -9.37 33.66
N ALA A 583 -21.18 -8.89 34.74
CA ALA A 583 -21.49 -7.58 35.28
C ALA A 583 -21.12 -6.49 34.25
N LYS A 584 -22.13 -6.02 33.50
CA LYS A 584 -22.00 -4.93 32.52
C LYS A 584 -21.54 -3.68 33.27
N ARG A 585 -20.23 -3.51 33.33
CA ARG A 585 -19.61 -2.21 33.54
C ARG A 585 -19.59 -1.47 32.21
N SER A 586 -20.80 -1.31 31.64
CA SER A 586 -21.05 -0.40 30.53
C SER A 586 -20.74 0.99 31.07
N LEU A 587 -19.51 1.40 30.80
CA LEU A 587 -19.10 2.78 30.85
C LEU A 587 -19.84 3.46 29.70
N GLU A 588 -21.00 4.07 30.03
CA GLU A 588 -21.80 4.92 29.14
C GLU A 588 -21.00 6.22 28.85
N LEU A 589 -19.89 6.04 28.14
CA LEU A 589 -18.97 7.07 27.73
C LEU A 589 -19.53 7.73 26.47
N GLU A 590 -20.41 8.70 26.71
CA GLU A 590 -20.85 9.68 25.73
C GLU A 590 -19.67 10.13 24.85
N PRO A 591 -19.79 10.16 23.51
CA PRO A 591 -18.67 10.54 22.64
C PRO A 591 -18.17 11.96 22.94
N GLY A 592 -16.87 12.08 23.24
CA GLY A 592 -16.27 13.34 23.70
C GLY A 592 -16.37 13.59 25.20
N SER A 593 -16.88 12.63 25.99
CA SER A 593 -16.83 12.67 27.45
C SER A 593 -15.40 12.83 27.97
N SER A 594 -15.26 13.54 29.10
CA SER A 594 -13.95 13.87 29.68
C SER A 594 -13.09 12.64 29.98
N GLU A 595 -13.68 11.48 30.25
CA GLU A 595 -12.96 10.25 30.59
C GLU A 595 -12.36 9.56 29.34
N VAL A 596 -12.97 9.67 28.16
CA VAL A 596 -12.35 9.25 26.88
C VAL A 596 -11.14 10.13 26.56
N VAL A 597 -11.31 11.46 26.65
CA VAL A 597 -10.24 12.42 26.31
C VAL A 597 -9.08 12.31 27.30
N ASP A 598 -9.34 12.18 28.60
CA ASP A 598 -8.35 11.88 29.64
C ASP A 598 -7.65 10.53 29.42
N THR A 599 -8.37 9.51 28.95
CA THR A 599 -7.79 8.20 28.59
C THR A 599 -6.82 8.32 27.41
N LEU A 600 -7.20 8.96 26.31
CA LEU A 600 -6.27 9.21 25.19
C LEU A 600 -5.10 10.09 25.61
N SER A 601 -5.33 11.09 26.48
CA SER A 601 -4.27 11.98 26.98
C SER A 601 -3.23 11.23 27.83
N ARG A 602 -3.65 10.23 28.61
CA ARG A 602 -2.73 9.28 29.29
C ARG A 602 -1.88 8.46 28.30
N LEU A 603 -2.39 8.17 27.11
CA LEU A 603 -1.65 7.43 26.08
C LEU A 603 -0.69 8.33 25.27
N VAL A 604 -0.98 9.64 25.11
CA VAL A 604 -0.03 10.62 24.54
C VAL A 604 1.20 10.82 25.42
N VAL A 605 1.02 10.79 26.74
CA VAL A 605 2.12 10.87 27.73
C VAL A 605 2.08 9.66 28.67
N PRO A 606 2.56 8.48 28.22
CA PRO A 606 2.60 7.28 29.05
C PRO A 606 3.48 7.54 30.29
N THR A 607 2.90 7.31 31.48
CA THR A 607 3.62 7.41 32.76
C THR A 607 4.49 6.18 32.98
N LEU A 608 5.57 6.09 32.21
CA LEU A 608 6.68 5.18 32.48
C LEU A 608 7.25 5.44 33.88
N PRO A 609 7.72 4.38 34.59
CA PRO A 609 8.48 4.57 35.82
C PRO A 609 9.71 5.47 35.56
N PRO A 610 10.17 6.26 36.53
CA PRO A 610 11.28 7.19 36.35
C PRO A 610 12.63 6.47 36.25
N PHE A 611 12.90 5.88 35.09
CA PHE A 611 14.26 5.66 34.61
C PHE A 611 14.96 7.02 34.46
N ARG A 612 16.27 7.07 34.69
CA ARG A 612 17.05 8.31 34.89
C ARG A 612 16.91 9.31 33.73
N GLN A 613 15.92 10.20 33.81
CA GLN A 613 15.92 11.45 33.06
C GLN A 613 17.13 12.27 33.51
N GLN A 614 18.09 12.48 32.62
CA GLN A 614 19.07 13.54 32.80
C GLN A 614 18.32 14.87 32.70
N LYS A 615 18.36 15.70 33.75
CA LYS A 615 17.66 16.98 33.78
C LYS A 615 18.36 18.00 32.88
N THR A 616 17.98 18.07 31.62
CA THR A 616 18.33 19.17 30.71
C THR A 616 17.48 20.40 31.05
N SER A 617 18.08 21.34 31.79
CA SER A 617 17.40 22.58 32.21
C SER A 617 17.31 23.58 31.05
N PHE A 618 16.24 23.51 30.26
CA PHE A 618 15.93 24.54 29.27
C PHE A 618 15.42 25.82 29.94
N MET A 619 16.19 26.90 29.83
CA MET A 619 15.71 28.25 30.14
C MET A 619 15.00 28.84 28.92
N GLN A 620 13.93 29.62 29.14
CA GLN A 620 13.14 30.22 28.08
C GLN A 620 13.75 31.56 27.63
N SER A 621 14.35 31.58 26.44
CA SER A 621 14.73 32.80 25.73
C SER A 621 14.77 32.55 24.22
N GLU A 622 14.01 33.34 23.46
CA GLU A 622 13.76 33.19 22.01
C GLU A 622 13.08 31.86 21.61
N LEU A 623 12.53 31.81 20.39
CA LEU A 623 12.03 30.55 19.82
C LEU A 623 13.24 29.72 19.37
N PRO A 624 13.39 28.46 19.82
CA PRO A 624 14.53 27.63 19.46
C PRO A 624 14.49 27.33 17.96
N VAL A 625 15.44 27.90 17.21
CA VAL A 625 15.58 27.64 15.78
C VAL A 625 15.88 26.15 15.56
N PRO A 626 15.09 25.44 14.72
CA PRO A 626 15.30 24.01 14.50
C PRO A 626 16.71 23.70 13.97
N ARG A 627 17.27 22.58 14.42
CA ARG A 627 18.57 22.08 13.95
C ARG A 627 18.42 21.46 12.56
N LEU A 628 19.31 21.82 11.64
CA LEU A 628 19.26 21.34 10.26
C LEU A 628 20.04 20.03 10.13
N THR A 629 19.38 18.95 9.71
CA THR A 629 20.02 17.70 9.28
C THR A 629 19.95 17.57 7.76
N VAL A 630 20.91 16.88 7.16
CA VAL A 630 20.94 16.66 5.70
C VAL A 630 21.20 15.19 5.43
N LEU A 631 20.34 14.57 4.64
CA LEU A 631 20.44 13.17 4.24
C LEU A 631 20.95 13.09 2.79
N CYS A 632 22.05 12.36 2.61
CA CYS A 632 22.73 12.16 1.33
C CYS A 632 22.59 10.70 0.88
N ARG A 633 22.46 10.47 -0.43
CA ARG A 633 22.32 9.12 -1.03
C ARG A 633 23.56 8.61 -1.76
N ASN A 634 24.52 9.49 -2.03
CA ASN A 634 25.79 9.15 -2.65
C ASN A 634 26.97 9.89 -1.98
N PRO A 635 28.23 9.44 -2.20
CA PRO A 635 29.43 10.07 -1.64
C PRO A 635 29.60 11.54 -2.05
N GLU A 636 29.14 11.93 -3.24
CA GLU A 636 29.33 13.27 -3.81
C GLU A 636 28.49 14.30 -3.07
N GLN A 637 27.22 14.00 -2.80
CA GLN A 637 26.36 14.79 -1.92
C GLN A 637 26.92 14.88 -0.50
N ALA A 638 27.44 13.77 0.05
CA ALA A 638 28.04 13.74 1.38
C ALA A 638 29.29 14.64 1.46
N ALA A 639 30.17 14.58 0.45
CA ALA A 639 31.33 15.47 0.33
C ALA A 639 30.92 16.95 0.20
N ALA A 640 29.89 17.25 -0.59
CA ALA A 640 29.35 18.60 -0.72
C ALA A 640 28.76 19.15 0.59
N VAL A 641 28.21 18.30 1.46
CA VAL A 641 27.81 18.68 2.83
C VAL A 641 29.02 18.87 3.75
N LEU A 642 30.03 18.00 3.69
CA LEU A 642 31.24 18.11 4.51
C LEU A 642 32.11 19.33 4.16
N ALA A 643 31.99 19.85 2.93
CA ALA A 643 32.64 21.09 2.50
C ALA A 643 31.95 22.38 3.03
N LEU A 644 30.83 22.28 3.76
CA LEU A 644 30.12 23.44 4.30
C LEU A 644 30.75 23.97 5.60
N PRO A 645 30.58 25.27 5.93
CA PRO A 645 31.04 25.82 7.19
C PRO A 645 30.49 25.06 8.40
N ARG A 646 31.38 24.66 9.32
CA ARG A 646 31.06 23.84 10.49
C ARG A 646 29.95 24.47 11.33
N GLY A 647 28.93 23.69 11.68
CA GLY A 647 27.75 24.14 12.43
C GLY A 647 26.61 24.71 11.57
N LEU A 648 26.76 24.81 10.25
CA LEU A 648 25.64 25.08 9.34
C LEU A 648 24.65 23.89 9.31
N VAL A 649 25.18 22.67 9.38
CA VAL A 649 24.48 21.39 9.51
C VAL A 649 24.80 20.81 10.89
N TYR A 650 23.79 20.24 11.56
CA TYR A 650 23.94 19.57 12.86
C TYR A 650 24.38 18.11 12.71
N GLU A 651 23.78 17.38 11.77
CA GLU A 651 24.00 15.96 11.54
C GLU A 651 23.92 15.65 10.04
N LEU A 652 24.90 14.89 9.55
CA LEU A 652 24.91 14.30 8.20
C LEU A 652 24.34 12.90 8.30
N GLN A 653 23.27 12.62 7.55
CA GLN A 653 22.63 11.31 7.49
C GLN A 653 22.99 10.64 6.16
N LEU A 654 23.32 9.35 6.18
CA LEU A 654 23.78 8.62 4.99
C LEU A 654 22.80 7.48 4.68
N ASP A 655 22.19 7.53 3.51
CA ASP A 655 21.18 6.57 3.02
C ASP A 655 21.64 5.91 1.71
N PHE A 656 22.85 5.36 1.74
CA PHE A 656 23.49 4.73 0.59
C PHE A 656 22.94 3.31 0.45
N LEU A 657 21.91 3.16 -0.38
CA LEU A 657 21.14 1.92 -0.48
C LEU A 657 21.96 0.70 -0.94
N GLU A 658 23.03 0.92 -1.72
CA GLU A 658 24.00 -0.11 -2.14
C GLU A 658 25.23 -0.22 -1.20
N ALA A 659 25.25 0.50 -0.06
CA ALA A 659 26.37 0.61 0.89
C ALA A 659 27.75 1.05 0.32
N ASN A 660 27.89 1.22 -0.99
CA ASN A 660 29.11 1.63 -1.69
C ASN A 660 29.56 3.03 -1.25
N GLY A 661 30.81 3.18 -0.82
CA GLY A 661 31.35 4.44 -0.27
C GLY A 661 30.81 4.85 1.11
N LEU A 662 29.97 4.02 1.75
CA LEU A 662 29.33 4.36 3.03
C LEU A 662 30.35 4.38 4.18
N GLN A 663 31.25 3.40 4.22
CA GLN A 663 32.30 3.33 5.25
C GLN A 663 33.29 4.50 5.11
N GLU A 664 33.67 4.84 3.88
CA GLU A 664 34.51 5.98 3.53
C GLU A 664 33.84 7.31 3.92
N SER A 665 32.54 7.46 3.67
CA SER A 665 31.77 8.67 4.01
C SER A 665 31.57 8.84 5.52
N VAL A 666 31.33 7.75 6.26
CA VAL A 666 31.32 7.78 7.73
C VAL A 666 32.70 8.15 8.29
N ALA A 667 33.79 7.60 7.72
CA ALA A 667 35.14 7.94 8.12
C ALA A 667 35.49 9.42 7.84
N ALA A 668 35.09 9.94 6.67
CA ALA A 668 35.27 11.34 6.31
C ALA A 668 34.48 12.30 7.23
N ALA A 669 33.23 11.97 7.56
CA ALA A 669 32.42 12.76 8.49
C ALA A 669 33.05 12.82 9.90
N ARG A 670 33.50 11.66 10.42
CA ARG A 670 34.20 11.57 11.70
C ARG A 670 35.52 12.35 11.69
N ALA A 671 36.29 12.29 10.61
CA ALA A 671 37.52 13.07 10.44
C ALA A 671 37.26 14.60 10.40
N ALA A 672 36.15 15.02 9.77
CA ALA A 672 35.69 16.41 9.79
C ALA A 672 35.11 16.85 11.15
N THR A 673 34.98 15.94 12.12
CA THR A 673 34.24 16.11 13.39
C THR A 673 32.78 16.55 13.17
N GLN A 674 32.19 16.10 12.07
CA GLN A 674 30.78 16.23 11.75
C GLN A 674 30.05 15.01 12.30
N ARG A 675 29.01 15.23 13.11
CA ARG A 675 28.15 14.16 13.61
C ARG A 675 27.48 13.46 12.43
N VAL A 676 27.50 12.13 12.44
CA VAL A 676 27.00 11.27 11.36
C VAL A 676 25.97 10.26 11.85
N ALA A 677 24.92 10.06 11.06
CA ALA A 677 23.96 8.98 11.21
C ALA A 677 23.92 8.10 9.95
N VAL A 678 23.63 6.82 10.10
CA VAL A 678 23.47 5.88 8.98
C VAL A 678 22.06 5.30 8.96
N CYS A 679 21.46 5.21 7.77
CA CYS A 679 20.12 4.68 7.61
C CYS A 679 20.16 3.16 7.49
N LEU A 680 19.37 2.47 8.31
CA LEU A 680 19.10 1.03 8.13
C LEU A 680 18.19 0.80 6.91
N PRO A 681 18.11 -0.41 6.34
CA PRO A 681 17.16 -0.70 5.27
C PRO A 681 15.72 -0.45 5.72
N ARG A 682 14.82 -0.08 4.79
CA ARG A 682 13.39 0.18 5.10
C ARG A 682 12.65 -1.11 5.44
N VAL A 683 13.00 -2.18 4.73
CA VAL A 683 12.56 -3.55 4.99
C VAL A 683 13.78 -4.35 5.42
N ILE A 684 13.64 -5.15 6.47
CA ILE A 684 14.59 -6.20 6.84
C ILE A 684 13.80 -7.50 6.88
N LYS A 685 14.21 -8.44 6.03
CA LYS A 685 13.72 -9.81 5.93
C LYS A 685 14.54 -10.76 6.82
N PRO A 686 14.11 -12.02 7.02
CA PRO A 686 14.93 -13.01 7.71
C PRO A 686 16.27 -13.23 7.01
N ASN A 687 17.29 -13.66 7.75
CA ASN A 687 18.69 -13.81 7.33
C ASN A 687 19.44 -12.48 7.09
N GLU A 688 18.76 -11.38 6.75
CA GLU A 688 19.37 -10.04 6.67
C GLU A 688 19.80 -9.49 8.06
N ASP A 689 19.39 -10.10 9.18
CA ASP A 689 19.80 -9.73 10.54
C ASP A 689 21.33 -9.61 10.73
N ARG A 690 22.12 -10.35 9.94
CA ARG A 690 23.60 -10.26 9.94
C ARG A 690 24.10 -8.87 9.51
N LEU A 691 23.31 -8.05 8.80
CA LEU A 691 23.62 -6.65 8.48
C LEU A 691 23.86 -5.79 9.73
N TRP A 692 23.27 -6.14 10.88
CA TRP A 692 23.56 -5.48 12.16
C TRP A 692 25.07 -5.47 12.49
N GLN A 693 25.79 -6.54 12.12
CA GLN A 693 27.25 -6.62 12.31
C GLN A 693 28.04 -5.70 11.37
N PHE A 694 27.49 -5.31 10.22
CA PHE A 694 28.05 -4.26 9.37
C PHE A 694 27.83 -2.89 10.03
N TYR A 695 26.59 -2.55 10.39
CA TYR A 695 26.28 -1.25 11.01
C TYR A 695 27.03 -1.01 12.34
N ARG A 696 27.17 -2.02 13.22
CA ARG A 696 28.02 -1.94 14.43
C ARG A 696 29.48 -1.56 14.13
N ARG A 697 30.03 -1.99 12.98
CA ARG A 697 31.45 -1.76 12.60
C ARG A 697 31.71 -0.36 12.02
N LEU A 698 30.68 0.36 11.57
CA LEU A 698 30.83 1.71 11.02
C LEU A 698 31.23 2.76 12.08
N GLN A 699 30.92 2.52 13.37
CA GLN A 699 31.12 3.49 14.47
C GLN A 699 30.49 4.86 14.19
N THR A 700 29.26 4.85 13.68
CA THR A 700 28.40 6.04 13.49
C THR A 700 27.88 6.57 14.83
N ASP A 701 27.51 7.85 14.93
CA ASP A 701 26.97 8.43 16.18
C ASP A 701 25.51 8.00 16.40
N ALA A 702 24.74 7.90 15.32
CA ALA A 702 23.33 7.49 15.35
C ALA A 702 22.95 6.53 14.20
N LEU A 703 21.81 5.85 14.34
CA LEU A 703 21.17 5.04 13.30
C LEU A 703 19.73 5.48 13.07
N LEU A 704 19.37 5.71 11.81
CA LEU A 704 18.00 6.01 11.38
C LEU A 704 17.26 4.70 11.08
N VAL A 705 16.26 4.40 11.88
CA VAL A 705 15.51 3.14 11.92
C VAL A 705 14.17 3.28 11.23
N ARG A 706 13.94 2.40 10.25
CA ARG A 706 12.89 2.55 9.22
C ARG A 706 11.84 1.44 9.20
N GLY A 707 11.91 0.52 10.17
CA GLY A 707 10.97 -0.59 10.32
C GLY A 707 10.86 -1.04 11.78
N SER A 708 9.68 -1.52 12.16
CA SER A 708 9.35 -1.95 13.53
C SER A 708 10.25 -3.08 14.06
N GLY A 709 10.62 -4.03 13.19
CA GLY A 709 11.52 -5.13 13.55
C GLY A 709 12.96 -4.68 13.85
N ALA A 710 13.49 -3.73 13.07
CA ALA A 710 14.79 -3.13 13.34
C ALA A 710 14.79 -2.35 14.68
N LEU A 711 13.72 -1.59 14.94
CA LEU A 711 13.53 -0.90 16.22
C LEU A 711 13.49 -1.88 17.40
N TYR A 712 12.71 -2.96 17.28
CA TYR A 712 12.60 -3.98 18.32
C TYR A 712 13.93 -4.68 18.62
N GLN A 713 14.69 -5.02 17.57
CA GLN A 713 16.01 -5.62 17.69
C GLN A 713 16.97 -4.69 18.44
N MET A 714 17.00 -3.40 18.12
CA MET A 714 17.84 -2.42 18.82
C MET A 714 17.46 -2.23 20.29
N LEU A 715 16.15 -2.22 20.62
CA LEU A 715 15.66 -2.18 22.01
C LEU A 715 16.11 -3.43 22.79
N SER A 716 15.97 -4.61 22.19
CA SER A 716 16.32 -5.91 22.81
C SER A 716 17.84 -6.07 23.05
N LEU A 717 18.66 -5.47 22.20
CA LEU A 717 20.12 -5.48 22.33
C LEU A 717 20.60 -4.67 23.54
N GLY A 718 19.95 -3.54 23.84
CA GLY A 718 20.26 -2.72 25.02
C GLY A 718 19.97 -3.40 26.36
N GLU A 719 19.06 -4.40 26.40
CA GLU A 719 18.80 -5.20 27.60
C GLU A 719 19.72 -6.42 27.74
N SER A 720 20.23 -6.96 26.63
CA SER A 720 20.97 -8.24 26.61
C SER A 720 22.49 -8.10 26.67
N ASP A 721 23.06 -7.02 26.15
CA ASP A 721 24.50 -6.73 26.17
C ASP A 721 24.80 -5.66 27.24
N GLN A 722 24.93 -6.07 28.52
CA GLN A 722 25.06 -5.14 29.66
C GLN A 722 26.36 -4.30 29.58
N GLY A 723 26.21 -3.04 29.16
CA GLY A 723 27.32 -2.13 28.90
C GLY A 723 27.51 -1.76 27.43
N TYR A 724 26.63 -2.21 26.54
CA TYR A 724 26.64 -1.79 25.14
C TYR A 724 26.15 -0.34 24.97
N GLU A 725 27.11 0.60 24.99
CA GLU A 725 26.92 1.97 24.51
C GLU A 725 26.85 1.95 22.97
N GLY A 726 25.67 1.60 22.45
CA GLY A 726 25.35 1.64 21.02
C GLY A 726 25.14 3.06 20.49
N PRO A 727 25.05 3.23 19.15
CA PRO A 727 24.69 4.50 18.53
C PRO A 727 23.27 4.92 18.93
N GLU A 728 23.00 6.23 18.96
CA GLU A 728 21.66 6.77 19.24
C GLU A 728 20.64 6.27 18.21
N VAL A 729 19.40 5.99 18.66
CA VAL A 729 18.35 5.47 17.78
C VAL A 729 17.41 6.60 17.35
N ILE A 730 17.25 6.81 16.04
CA ILE A 730 16.31 7.77 15.46
C ILE A 730 15.21 7.00 14.74
N GLY A 731 13.94 7.32 15.02
CA GLY A 731 12.80 6.75 14.31
C GLY A 731 12.47 7.54 13.04
N ASP A 732 12.25 6.86 11.93
CA ASP A 732 11.96 7.47 10.63
C ASP A 732 10.46 7.49 10.27
N PHE A 733 10.08 8.24 9.23
CA PHE A 733 8.69 8.42 8.76
C PHE A 733 7.98 7.09 8.49
N SER A 734 8.74 6.08 8.09
CA SER A 734 8.33 4.73 7.71
C SER A 734 7.87 3.88 8.92
N LEU A 735 8.14 4.33 10.15
CA LEU A 735 7.48 3.85 11.38
C LEU A 735 6.00 4.29 11.50
N ASN A 736 5.49 5.07 10.54
CA ASN A 736 4.07 5.35 10.33
C ASN A 736 3.39 6.11 11.50
N ALA A 737 4.13 7.01 12.17
CA ALA A 737 3.60 7.82 13.27
C ALA A 737 2.66 8.94 12.76
N ALA A 738 1.34 8.69 12.80
CA ALA A 738 0.30 9.55 12.22
C ALA A 738 -0.51 10.40 13.22
N ASN A 739 -0.35 10.18 14.53
CA ASN A 739 -1.03 10.94 15.59
C ASN A 739 -0.17 11.04 16.86
N ALA A 740 -0.60 11.89 17.81
CA ALA A 740 0.15 12.15 19.04
C ALA A 740 0.25 10.93 19.98
N VAL A 741 -0.61 9.91 19.86
CA VAL A 741 -0.49 8.65 20.62
C VAL A 741 0.59 7.78 20.01
N SER A 742 0.57 7.54 18.69
CA SER A 742 1.63 6.82 17.97
C SER A 742 3.01 7.45 18.20
N ALA A 743 3.12 8.77 18.07
CA ALA A 743 4.37 9.49 18.34
C ALA A 743 4.75 9.51 19.83
N GLY A 744 3.77 9.63 20.74
CA GLY A 744 3.98 9.64 22.20
C GLY A 744 4.38 8.28 22.77
N PHE A 745 3.98 7.19 22.13
CA PHE A 745 4.50 5.84 22.36
C PHE A 745 5.95 5.74 21.91
N TYR A 746 6.26 6.03 20.64
CA TYR A 746 7.61 5.89 20.08
C TYR A 746 8.63 6.74 20.85
N LEU A 747 8.35 8.03 21.10
CA LEU A 747 9.22 8.92 21.89
C LEU A 747 9.28 8.56 23.39
N GLY A 748 8.48 7.59 23.85
CA GLY A 748 8.57 6.98 25.18
C GLY A 748 9.43 5.71 25.22
N LEU A 749 9.80 5.11 24.09
CA LEU A 749 10.63 3.91 24.06
C LEU A 749 12.07 4.24 24.52
N PRO A 750 12.67 3.46 25.44
CA PRO A 750 14.04 3.71 25.90
C PRO A 750 15.05 3.73 24.75
N GLY A 751 15.87 4.78 24.66
CA GLY A 751 16.94 4.91 23.65
C GLY A 751 16.50 5.42 22.26
N LEU A 752 15.19 5.63 22.01
CA LEU A 752 14.74 6.35 20.81
C LEU A 752 14.85 7.85 21.04
N GLU A 753 15.91 8.50 20.55
CA GLU A 753 16.19 9.91 20.84
C GLU A 753 15.30 10.86 20.04
N ARG A 754 15.04 10.57 18.75
CA ARG A 754 14.23 11.42 17.86
C ARG A 754 13.23 10.63 17.03
N LEU A 755 12.21 11.31 16.51
CA LEU A 755 11.18 10.71 15.64
C LEU A 755 10.83 11.61 14.45
N THR A 756 10.78 11.03 13.27
CA THR A 756 10.22 11.65 12.06
C THR A 756 8.75 11.22 11.90
N PRO A 757 7.77 12.14 11.84
CA PRO A 757 6.37 11.80 11.55
C PRO A 757 6.21 11.20 10.14
N THR A 758 5.11 10.47 9.89
CA THR A 758 4.83 9.95 8.53
C THR A 758 4.62 11.09 7.53
N HIS A 759 4.98 10.85 6.26
CA HIS A 759 4.69 11.77 5.16
C HIS A 759 3.19 11.85 4.82
N ASP A 760 2.31 11.00 5.36
CA ASP A 760 0.84 11.13 5.19
C ASP A 760 0.23 12.37 5.89
N LEU A 761 1.04 13.23 6.54
CA LEU A 761 0.58 14.38 7.33
C LEU A 761 0.83 15.73 6.67
N SER A 762 -0.14 16.63 6.79
CA SER A 762 -0.01 18.04 6.42
C SER A 762 0.86 18.84 7.42
N ALA A 763 1.32 20.02 6.99
CA ALA A 763 2.08 20.92 7.86
C ALA A 763 1.28 21.33 9.11
N MET A 764 -0.04 21.57 8.97
CA MET A 764 -0.91 21.84 10.11
C MET A 764 -1.01 20.62 11.05
N GLN A 765 -1.18 19.40 10.53
CA GLN A 765 -1.30 18.20 11.36
C GLN A 765 -0.01 17.92 12.15
N ILE A 766 1.16 18.09 11.54
CA ILE A 766 2.47 18.01 12.22
C ILE A 766 2.54 19.05 13.35
N CYS A 767 2.09 20.29 13.10
CA CYS A 767 2.05 21.34 14.13
C CYS A 767 1.05 21.04 15.26
N GLN A 768 -0.07 20.36 14.98
CA GLN A 768 -1.03 19.92 16.00
C GLN A 768 -0.45 18.80 16.87
N MET A 769 0.18 17.79 16.25
CA MET A 769 0.84 16.70 16.95
C MET A 769 1.94 17.20 17.90
N ALA A 770 2.82 18.09 17.41
CA ALA A 770 3.88 18.69 18.21
C ALA A 770 3.33 19.41 19.46
N LYS A 771 2.25 20.20 19.30
CA LYS A 771 1.58 20.89 20.42
C LYS A 771 0.98 19.93 21.44
N ARG A 772 0.40 18.80 21.00
CA ARG A 772 -0.18 17.77 21.88
C ARG A 772 0.87 16.94 22.63
N LEU A 773 2.03 16.68 22.00
CA LEU A 773 3.17 16.00 22.61
C LEU A 773 3.84 16.84 23.71
N GLY A 774 3.68 18.16 23.68
CA GLY A 774 4.32 19.09 24.61
C GLY A 774 5.79 19.39 24.26
N PRO A 775 6.37 20.47 24.82
CA PRO A 775 7.62 21.06 24.32
C PRO A 775 8.84 20.12 24.38
N GLU A 776 8.94 19.26 25.40
CA GLU A 776 10.04 18.28 25.54
C GLU A 776 10.06 17.26 24.37
N ARG A 777 8.87 16.78 23.96
CA ARG A 777 8.72 15.76 22.92
C ARG A 777 8.64 16.39 21.52
N ALA A 778 8.04 17.58 21.39
CA ALA A 778 8.11 18.39 20.17
C ALA A 778 9.57 18.70 19.78
N GLY A 779 10.42 19.02 20.76
CA GLY A 779 11.85 19.24 20.58
C GLY A 779 12.66 18.01 20.14
N ARG A 780 12.03 16.83 20.09
CA ARG A 780 12.57 15.55 19.58
C ARG A 780 11.95 15.12 18.23
N LEU A 781 11.05 15.92 17.66
CA LEU A 781 10.55 15.71 16.31
C LEU A 781 11.54 16.22 15.25
N GLU A 782 11.70 15.44 14.19
CA GLU A 782 12.41 15.79 12.98
C GLU A 782 11.42 15.87 11.82
N VAL A 783 11.35 17.02 11.13
CA VAL A 783 10.38 17.24 10.04
C VAL A 783 11.13 17.43 8.73
N VAL A 784 10.76 16.64 7.71
CA VAL A 784 11.40 16.69 6.41
C VAL A 784 10.92 17.94 5.64
N ALA A 785 11.81 18.92 5.52
CA ALA A 785 11.55 20.23 4.95
C ALA A 785 11.82 20.30 3.43
N HIS A 786 12.59 19.34 2.91
CA HIS A 786 12.84 19.13 1.49
C HIS A 786 13.03 17.66 1.22
N GLN A 787 12.39 17.12 0.18
CA GLN A 787 12.52 15.72 -0.23
C GLN A 787 11.91 15.49 -1.61
N HIS A 788 12.34 14.46 -2.32
CA HIS A 788 11.49 13.80 -3.30
C HIS A 788 10.74 12.65 -2.59
N LEU A 789 9.41 12.63 -2.61
CA LEU A 789 8.62 11.62 -1.89
C LEU A 789 8.91 10.19 -2.41
N PRO A 790 9.14 9.18 -1.56
CA PRO A 790 9.31 7.78 -1.98
C PRO A 790 7.96 7.16 -2.38
N ILE A 791 7.50 7.45 -3.60
CA ILE A 791 6.17 7.08 -4.10
C ILE A 791 5.91 5.57 -4.14
N PHE A 792 6.96 4.77 -4.35
CA PHE A 792 6.93 3.30 -4.25
C PHE A 792 8.20 2.78 -3.57
N HIS A 793 8.07 1.73 -2.75
CA HIS A 793 9.18 0.92 -2.26
C HIS A 793 8.82 -0.55 -2.47
N THR A 794 9.56 -1.27 -3.31
CA THR A 794 9.09 -2.45 -4.06
C THR A 794 10.09 -3.59 -4.05
N GLU A 795 9.64 -4.80 -3.75
CA GLU A 795 10.43 -6.04 -3.94
C GLU A 795 10.70 -6.36 -5.43
N HIS A 796 9.98 -5.71 -6.35
CA HIS A 796 10.26 -5.83 -7.78
C HIS A 796 11.45 -4.95 -8.19
N CYS A 797 12.53 -5.55 -8.69
CA CYS A 797 13.67 -4.81 -9.24
C CYS A 797 13.48 -4.48 -10.73
N VAL A 798 13.25 -3.20 -11.03
CA VAL A 798 13.15 -2.68 -12.41
C VAL A 798 14.49 -2.85 -13.15
N PHE A 799 15.62 -2.66 -12.45
CA PHE A 799 16.96 -2.86 -13.01
C PHE A 799 17.15 -4.31 -13.49
N ALA A 800 16.92 -5.30 -12.62
CA ALA A 800 17.09 -6.70 -13.00
C ALA A 800 16.13 -7.11 -14.13
N ARG A 801 14.85 -6.71 -14.05
CA ARG A 801 13.82 -7.11 -15.02
C ARG A 801 14.06 -6.56 -16.43
N PHE A 802 14.48 -5.31 -16.57
CA PHE A 802 14.53 -4.63 -17.88
C PHE A 802 15.95 -4.34 -18.39
N LEU A 803 16.99 -4.41 -17.54
CA LEU A 803 18.39 -4.23 -17.93
C LEU A 803 19.25 -5.50 -17.76
N SER A 804 18.66 -6.64 -17.39
CA SER A 804 19.37 -7.92 -17.27
C SER A 804 18.49 -9.12 -17.66
N LYS A 805 19.08 -10.31 -17.69
CA LYS A 805 18.37 -11.59 -17.80
C LYS A 805 18.21 -12.32 -16.45
N GLY A 806 18.77 -11.77 -15.37
CA GLY A 806 18.76 -12.36 -14.04
C GLY A 806 17.44 -12.16 -13.29
N ASN A 807 17.22 -12.99 -12.28
CA ASN A 807 16.04 -13.03 -11.43
C ASN A 807 16.17 -12.24 -10.12
N ASP A 808 17.39 -11.95 -9.66
CA ASP A 808 17.68 -11.35 -8.35
C ASP A 808 19.12 -10.79 -8.28
N PHE A 809 19.59 -10.41 -7.08
CA PHE A 809 20.92 -9.83 -6.90
C PHE A 809 22.07 -10.84 -7.12
N THR A 810 21.80 -12.15 -7.15
CA THR A 810 22.86 -13.17 -7.34
C THR A 810 23.27 -13.30 -8.80
N ASP A 811 22.34 -13.09 -9.74
CA ASP A 811 22.48 -13.38 -11.18
C ASP A 811 22.27 -12.17 -12.13
N CYS A 812 21.69 -11.04 -11.67
CA CYS A 812 21.41 -9.89 -12.54
C CYS A 812 22.65 -9.11 -13.05
N GLY A 813 23.84 -9.34 -12.48
CA GLY A 813 25.07 -8.65 -12.86
C GLY A 813 25.21 -7.21 -12.32
N HIS A 814 24.30 -6.78 -11.45
CA HIS A 814 24.29 -5.46 -10.79
C HIS A 814 24.38 -4.27 -11.78
N PRO A 815 23.39 -4.06 -12.67
CA PRO A 815 23.36 -2.87 -13.53
C PRO A 815 23.08 -1.57 -12.76
N CYS A 816 22.53 -1.65 -11.54
CA CYS A 816 22.34 -0.53 -10.62
C CYS A 816 23.66 0.12 -10.16
N GLU A 817 24.71 -0.67 -9.92
CA GLU A 817 26.08 -0.20 -9.58
C GLU A 817 26.73 0.67 -10.69
N ARG A 818 26.13 0.76 -11.88
CA ARG A 818 26.77 1.28 -13.11
C ARG A 818 25.94 2.30 -13.89
N SER A 819 24.63 2.39 -13.64
CA SER A 819 23.71 3.23 -14.42
C SER A 819 22.65 3.91 -13.55
N SER A 820 22.40 5.19 -13.81
CA SER A 820 21.23 5.91 -13.29
C SER A 820 19.97 5.43 -14.01
N LEU A 821 18.86 5.32 -13.27
CA LEU A 821 17.58 4.89 -13.81
C LEU A 821 16.45 5.81 -13.33
N HIS A 822 15.58 6.21 -14.25
CA HIS A 822 14.34 6.92 -13.96
C HIS A 822 13.16 6.27 -14.70
N LEU A 823 11.96 6.41 -14.15
CA LEU A 823 10.71 6.09 -14.84
C LEU A 823 10.05 7.39 -15.32
N ARG A 824 9.93 7.57 -16.65
CA ARG A 824 9.26 8.73 -17.24
C ARG A 824 7.76 8.49 -17.31
N ASP A 825 6.96 9.30 -16.63
CA ASP A 825 5.51 9.19 -16.64
C ASP A 825 4.87 9.79 -17.91
N SER A 826 3.54 9.65 -18.04
CA SER A 826 2.76 10.20 -19.16
C SER A 826 2.74 11.74 -19.24
N ASN A 827 3.27 12.44 -18.23
CA ASN A 827 3.43 13.91 -18.21
C ASN A 827 4.88 14.32 -18.52
N GLY A 828 5.76 13.37 -18.88
CA GLY A 828 7.17 13.62 -19.18
C GLY A 828 8.05 13.89 -17.96
N LYS A 829 7.59 13.52 -16.75
CA LYS A 829 8.31 13.68 -15.49
C LYS A 829 9.10 12.43 -15.13
N ASP A 830 10.35 12.60 -14.69
CA ASP A 830 11.30 11.50 -14.50
C ASP A 830 11.43 11.15 -13.02
N HIS A 831 10.87 10.01 -12.64
CA HIS A 831 10.82 9.53 -11.26
C HIS A 831 12.05 8.66 -10.98
N LYS A 832 13.02 9.18 -10.21
CA LYS A 832 14.30 8.50 -9.90
C LYS A 832 14.07 7.12 -9.29
N VAL A 833 14.81 6.12 -9.77
CA VAL A 833 14.78 4.75 -9.26
C VAL A 833 16.15 4.40 -8.69
N LEU A 834 16.18 3.99 -7.42
CA LEU A 834 17.36 3.44 -6.76
C LEU A 834 17.07 2.01 -6.32
N ALA A 835 18.04 1.11 -6.38
CA ALA A 835 17.98 -0.21 -5.75
C ALA A 835 18.67 -0.17 -4.38
N ASP A 836 18.23 -1.02 -3.44
CA ASP A 836 19.02 -1.40 -2.26
C ASP A 836 19.64 -2.79 -2.42
N MET A 837 20.49 -3.16 -1.45
CA MET A 837 21.26 -4.41 -1.49
C MET A 837 20.47 -5.70 -1.73
N GLY A 838 19.18 -5.73 -1.38
CA GLY A 838 18.29 -6.88 -1.66
C GLY A 838 17.61 -6.82 -3.03
N CYS A 839 18.11 -6.00 -3.96
CA CYS A 839 17.45 -5.61 -5.21
C CYS A 839 16.06 -4.94 -5.03
N ARG A 840 15.69 -4.52 -3.82
CA ARG A 840 14.46 -3.76 -3.56
C ARG A 840 14.59 -2.36 -4.17
N ASN A 841 13.67 -1.99 -5.05
CA ASN A 841 13.66 -0.67 -5.66
C ASN A 841 12.89 0.33 -4.81
N THR A 842 13.42 1.56 -4.70
CA THR A 842 12.66 2.74 -4.31
C THR A 842 12.50 3.64 -5.53
N VAL A 843 11.26 4.00 -5.84
CA VAL A 843 10.94 5.02 -6.84
C VAL A 843 10.56 6.30 -6.09
N PHE A 844 11.20 7.41 -6.46
CA PHE A 844 10.97 8.72 -5.86
C PHE A 844 10.22 9.63 -6.84
N ASN A 845 9.37 10.50 -6.30
CA ASN A 845 8.60 11.47 -7.08
C ASN A 845 9.55 12.37 -7.88
N ALA A 846 9.27 12.59 -9.17
CA ALA A 846 10.05 13.50 -9.99
C ALA A 846 10.14 14.91 -9.39
N LYS A 847 9.05 15.42 -8.81
CA LYS A 847 9.04 16.71 -8.13
C LYS A 847 9.50 16.62 -6.67
N ALA A 848 10.25 17.63 -6.25
CA ALA A 848 10.52 17.86 -4.84
C ALA A 848 9.27 18.40 -4.12
N GLN A 849 9.05 17.91 -2.89
CA GLN A 849 8.20 18.51 -1.87
C GLN A 849 9.03 19.52 -1.06
N SER A 850 8.47 20.70 -0.80
CA SER A 850 9.13 21.74 0.01
C SER A 850 8.22 22.32 1.09
N ALA A 851 8.75 22.40 2.30
CA ALA A 851 8.14 23.08 3.44
C ALA A 851 8.57 24.55 3.57
N ALA A 852 9.05 25.20 2.49
CA ALA A 852 9.58 26.56 2.52
C ALA A 852 8.64 27.60 3.17
N MET A 853 7.32 27.37 3.03
CA MET A 853 6.25 28.22 3.59
C MET A 853 5.97 27.94 5.08
N ASP A 854 6.37 26.78 5.59
CA ASP A 854 5.89 26.20 6.86
C ASP A 854 6.97 26.17 7.95
N LEU A 855 8.24 26.49 7.61
CA LEU A 855 9.39 26.46 8.53
C LEU A 855 9.14 27.26 9.82
N ALA A 856 8.47 28.41 9.71
CA ALA A 856 8.11 29.25 10.86
C ALA A 856 7.00 28.63 11.73
N ALA A 857 6.05 27.90 11.13
CA ALA A 857 5.00 27.20 11.86
C ALA A 857 5.57 26.01 12.65
N PHE A 858 6.51 25.25 12.06
CA PHE A 858 7.22 24.17 12.75
C PHE A 858 8.03 24.69 13.95
N ALA A 859 8.79 25.77 13.78
CA ALA A 859 9.53 26.41 14.88
C ALA A 859 8.58 26.91 15.99
N ALA A 860 7.46 27.55 15.64
CA ALA A 860 6.44 27.99 16.59
C ALA A 860 5.66 26.84 17.26
N ALA A 861 5.64 25.64 16.65
CA ALA A 861 5.10 24.41 17.24
C ALA A 861 6.12 23.66 18.12
N GLY A 862 7.37 24.13 18.20
CA GLY A 862 8.43 23.56 19.02
C GLY A 862 9.18 22.38 18.38
N VAL A 863 9.08 22.19 17.06
CA VAL A 863 9.82 21.15 16.32
C VAL A 863 11.33 21.38 16.47
N GLY A 864 12.06 20.37 16.96
CA GLY A 864 13.49 20.51 17.26
C GLY A 864 14.43 20.44 16.05
N PHE A 865 14.01 19.77 14.98
CA PHE A 865 14.88 19.43 13.84
C PHE A 865 14.15 19.55 12.48
N LEU A 866 14.88 19.99 11.46
CA LEU A 866 14.44 20.01 10.06
C LEU A 866 15.42 19.18 9.22
N ARG A 867 14.91 18.20 8.48
CA ARG A 867 15.71 17.37 7.57
C ARG A 867 15.58 17.86 6.13
N LEU A 868 16.69 17.89 5.40
CA LEU A 868 16.72 17.98 3.93
C LEU A 868 17.14 16.61 3.40
N GLU A 869 16.24 15.91 2.71
CA GLU A 869 16.57 14.67 1.99
C GLU A 869 16.93 14.99 0.55
N LEU A 870 18.18 14.72 0.21
CA LEU A 870 18.65 14.73 -1.17
C LEU A 870 18.31 13.37 -1.79
N VAL A 871 17.91 13.38 -3.05
CA VAL A 871 17.54 12.20 -3.82
C VAL A 871 18.16 12.19 -5.20
N ASP A 872 17.97 13.28 -5.94
CA ASP A 872 18.37 13.41 -7.34
C ASP A 872 19.02 14.76 -7.66
N GLU A 873 19.09 15.64 -6.66
CA GLU A 873 19.79 16.92 -6.69
C GLU A 873 21.30 16.70 -6.85
N PRO A 874 21.95 17.29 -7.87
CA PRO A 874 23.37 17.09 -8.13
C PRO A 874 24.24 17.87 -7.11
N ALA A 875 25.45 17.39 -6.87
CA ALA A 875 26.26 17.74 -5.69
C ALA A 875 26.59 19.25 -5.60
N GLU A 876 26.79 19.92 -6.73
CA GLU A 876 27.04 21.36 -6.85
C GLU A 876 25.86 22.22 -6.36
N SER A 877 24.63 21.69 -6.45
CA SER A 877 23.42 22.39 -5.96
C SER A 877 23.30 22.36 -4.44
N VAL A 878 23.78 21.28 -3.80
CA VAL A 878 23.61 20.96 -2.37
C VAL A 878 24.12 22.09 -1.48
N ALA A 879 25.30 22.62 -1.78
CA ALA A 879 25.90 23.67 -0.97
C ALA A 879 25.08 24.97 -0.96
N THR A 880 24.34 25.26 -2.04
CA THR A 880 23.45 26.43 -2.13
C THR A 880 22.09 26.14 -1.49
N LEU A 881 21.57 24.93 -1.69
CA LEU A 881 20.32 24.42 -1.12
C LEU A 881 20.33 24.49 0.41
N VAL A 882 21.35 23.89 1.04
CA VAL A 882 21.50 23.85 2.50
C VAL A 882 21.64 25.26 3.09
N LYS A 883 22.43 26.14 2.46
CA LYS A 883 22.58 27.56 2.88
C LYS A 883 21.25 28.32 2.82
N ARG A 884 20.44 28.11 1.77
CA ARG A 884 19.14 28.79 1.62
C ARG A 884 18.10 28.31 2.63
N TYR A 885 17.98 27.01 2.88
CA TYR A 885 17.11 26.50 3.95
C TYR A 885 17.58 26.95 5.34
N HIS A 886 18.90 26.90 5.63
CA HIS A 886 19.46 27.39 6.89
C HIS A 886 19.14 28.88 7.16
N ALA A 887 19.13 29.70 6.11
CA ALA A 887 18.77 31.11 6.16
C ALA A 887 17.25 31.31 6.34
N ALA A 888 16.42 30.58 5.60
CA ALA A 888 14.95 30.67 5.69
C ALA A 888 14.42 30.22 7.07
N ALA A 889 14.96 29.13 7.62
CA ALA A 889 14.65 28.68 8.99
C ALA A 889 15.05 29.68 10.09
N ARG A 890 15.82 30.72 9.75
CA ARG A 890 16.23 31.84 10.62
C ARG A 890 15.57 33.17 10.24
N GLY A 891 14.57 33.17 9.35
CA GLY A 891 13.90 34.38 8.85
C GLY A 891 14.79 35.29 7.99
N ARG A 892 16.00 34.85 7.59
CA ARG A 892 16.97 35.63 6.81
C ARG A 892 16.74 35.55 5.30
N LEU A 893 15.85 34.66 4.86
CA LEU A 893 15.39 34.49 3.49
C LEU A 893 13.87 34.29 3.53
N SER A 894 13.11 34.96 2.65
CA SER A 894 11.65 34.77 2.60
C SER A 894 11.30 33.42 1.96
N ALA A 895 10.14 32.88 2.35
CA ALA A 895 9.64 31.61 1.84
C ALA A 895 9.55 31.60 0.30
N ASP A 896 9.10 32.68 -0.32
CA ASP A 896 8.99 32.81 -1.78
C ASP A 896 10.34 32.76 -2.50
N LYS A 897 11.40 33.32 -1.88
CA LYS A 897 12.76 33.31 -2.43
C LYS A 897 13.48 31.97 -2.25
N LEU A 898 13.04 31.17 -1.27
CA LEU A 898 13.44 29.77 -1.15
C LEU A 898 12.65 28.92 -2.17
N TRP A 899 11.33 29.07 -2.21
CA TRP A 899 10.41 28.37 -3.11
C TRP A 899 10.79 28.56 -4.59
N GLY A 900 10.96 29.81 -5.03
CA GLY A 900 11.35 30.11 -6.41
C GLY A 900 12.72 29.56 -6.81
N PHE A 901 13.61 29.29 -5.85
CA PHE A 901 14.88 28.60 -6.08
C PHE A 901 14.70 27.08 -6.16
N VAL A 902 13.98 26.46 -5.21
CA VAL A 902 13.76 24.99 -5.27
C VAL A 902 12.85 24.59 -6.44
N ALA A 903 12.00 25.50 -6.93
CA ALA A 903 11.22 25.34 -8.15
C ALA A 903 12.06 25.34 -9.44
N GLN A 904 13.34 25.69 -9.37
CA GLN A 904 14.28 25.78 -10.50
C GLN A 904 15.43 24.77 -10.41
N LEU A 905 15.44 23.91 -9.38
CA LEU A 905 16.45 22.86 -9.25
C LEU A 905 16.29 21.80 -10.36
N THR A 906 17.42 21.34 -10.85
CA THR A 906 17.54 20.23 -11.80
C THR A 906 17.76 18.91 -11.08
N ASP A 907 17.29 17.83 -11.70
CA ASP A 907 17.70 16.46 -11.38
C ASP A 907 19.12 16.14 -11.89
N SER A 908 19.58 14.90 -11.67
CA SER A 908 20.88 14.41 -12.13
C SER A 908 21.07 14.41 -13.65
N ASN A 909 19.98 14.59 -14.40
CA ASN A 909 19.96 14.61 -15.86
C ASN A 909 19.80 16.06 -16.40
N GLY A 910 19.94 17.07 -15.54
CA GLY A 910 19.84 18.49 -15.90
C GLY A 910 18.41 18.98 -16.14
N ARG A 911 17.36 18.18 -15.85
CA ARG A 911 15.97 18.57 -16.10
C ARG A 911 15.33 19.21 -14.86
N CYS A 912 14.70 20.36 -15.03
CA CYS A 912 13.86 20.94 -13.98
C CYS A 912 12.53 20.16 -13.87
N GLN A 913 12.43 19.31 -12.84
CA GLN A 913 11.18 18.62 -12.52
C GLN A 913 10.18 19.54 -11.79
N GLY A 914 10.69 20.52 -11.04
CA GLY A 914 9.91 21.52 -10.29
C GLY A 914 9.54 21.07 -8.87
N VAL A 915 8.89 21.97 -8.13
CA VAL A 915 8.52 21.78 -6.71
C VAL A 915 7.00 21.84 -6.52
N ASP A 916 6.48 21.18 -5.48
CA ASP A 916 5.20 21.51 -4.85
C ASP A 916 5.22 21.28 -3.33
N ARG A 917 4.05 21.38 -2.66
CA ARG A 917 3.90 21.11 -1.22
C ARG A 917 3.71 19.62 -0.92
N GLY A 918 3.43 18.79 -1.93
CA GLY A 918 3.01 17.39 -1.78
C GLY A 918 2.01 17.21 -0.64
N SER A 919 2.35 16.37 0.35
CA SER A 919 1.50 16.09 1.50
C SER A 919 1.36 17.24 2.51
N LEU A 920 2.26 18.22 2.50
CA LEU A 920 2.22 19.36 3.42
C LEU A 920 1.08 20.34 3.10
N ASP A 921 0.41 20.19 1.97
CA ASP A 921 -0.75 20.98 1.56
C ASP A 921 -2.02 20.61 2.35
N ASP A 922 -2.61 21.60 3.02
CA ASP A 922 -3.88 21.44 3.75
C ASP A 922 -5.09 21.30 2.80
N ALA A 923 -4.90 21.37 1.47
CA ALA A 923 -5.94 21.14 0.47
C ALA A 923 -6.60 19.74 0.54
N SER A 924 -6.02 18.75 1.23
CA SER A 924 -6.71 17.50 1.57
C SER A 924 -7.88 17.73 2.55
N ILE A 925 -7.69 18.64 3.51
CA ILE A 925 -8.68 19.08 4.50
C ILE A 925 -9.66 20.09 3.87
N GLU A 926 -9.19 21.05 3.06
CA GLU A 926 -10.11 21.97 2.38
C GLU A 926 -11.06 21.26 1.40
N ARG A 927 -10.65 20.13 0.81
CA ARG A 927 -11.51 19.33 -0.09
C ARG A 927 -12.52 18.45 0.63
N SER A 928 -12.29 18.06 1.89
CA SER A 928 -13.28 17.37 2.72
C SER A 928 -14.21 18.37 3.43
N GLN A 929 -13.64 19.41 4.05
CA GLN A 929 -14.40 20.48 4.73
C GLN A 929 -15.06 21.48 3.75
N GLY A 930 -14.71 21.46 2.46
CA GLY A 930 -15.26 22.36 1.44
C GLY A 930 -16.78 22.31 1.33
N HIS A 931 -17.40 21.13 1.46
CA HIS A 931 -18.86 21.00 1.54
C HIS A 931 -19.44 21.63 2.82
N ALA A 932 -18.76 21.51 3.97
CA ALA A 932 -19.20 22.12 5.22
C ALA A 932 -19.08 23.66 5.18
N VAL A 933 -18.00 24.19 4.60
CA VAL A 933 -17.80 25.64 4.41
C VAL A 933 -18.77 26.21 3.38
N GLN A 934 -19.06 25.50 2.29
CA GLN A 934 -20.10 25.87 1.34
C GLN A 934 -21.50 25.83 1.96
N CYS A 935 -21.84 24.78 2.73
CA CYS A 935 -23.10 24.70 3.46
C CYS A 935 -23.24 25.84 4.47
N LYS A 936 -22.19 26.13 5.26
CA LYS A 936 -22.20 27.24 6.22
C LYS A 936 -22.39 28.59 5.52
N ARG A 937 -21.64 28.86 4.44
CA ARG A 937 -21.83 30.06 3.60
C ARG A 937 -23.20 30.14 2.92
N ALA A 938 -23.82 29.00 2.58
CA ALA A 938 -25.18 28.96 2.05
C ALA A 938 -26.22 29.26 3.15
N LEU A 939 -26.09 28.67 4.33
CA LEU A 939 -26.96 28.91 5.48
C LEU A 939 -26.85 30.35 6.01
N ASP A 940 -25.65 30.94 5.98
CA ASP A 940 -25.44 32.38 6.26
C ASP A 940 -26.09 33.26 5.18
N LYS A 941 -25.90 32.95 3.89
CA LYS A 941 -26.56 33.68 2.77
C LYS A 941 -28.10 33.57 2.80
N LEU A 942 -28.63 32.47 3.36
CA LEU A 942 -30.07 32.27 3.58
C LEU A 942 -30.56 32.88 4.92
N GLY A 943 -29.67 33.46 5.73
CA GLY A 943 -29.99 34.09 7.02
C GLY A 943 -30.34 33.11 8.16
N ILE A 944 -30.11 31.81 7.97
CA ILE A 944 -30.64 30.75 8.84
C ILE A 944 -29.86 30.63 10.16
N LEU A 945 -28.54 30.91 10.18
CA LEU A 945 -27.74 30.84 11.41
C LEU A 945 -28.28 31.78 12.51
N GLY A 946 -28.72 32.99 12.16
CA GLY A 946 -29.30 33.94 13.12
C GLY A 946 -30.60 33.45 13.77
N ALA A 947 -31.41 32.66 13.04
CA ALA A 947 -32.65 32.10 13.56
C ALA A 947 -32.43 30.89 14.51
N LEU A 948 -31.31 30.17 14.35
CA LEU A 948 -30.94 29.04 15.20
C LEU A 948 -30.33 29.44 16.55
N MET A 949 -29.77 30.65 16.64
CA MET A 949 -29.05 31.15 17.84
C MET A 949 -29.95 31.87 18.87
N MET A 950 -31.26 31.96 18.64
CA MET A 950 -32.21 32.64 19.54
C MET A 950 -32.65 31.77 20.74
N PRO A 951 -32.71 32.31 21.98
CA PRO A 951 -33.16 31.57 23.17
C PRO A 951 -34.59 31.02 23.07
N ALA A 952 -34.88 30.00 23.89
CA ALA A 952 -36.15 29.25 23.86
C ALA A 952 -37.33 30.01 24.51
N GLY A 953 -37.85 31.03 23.81
CA GLY A 953 -39.09 31.72 24.19
C GLY A 953 -39.78 32.35 22.96
N GLY A 954 -40.95 31.83 22.56
CA GLY A 954 -41.76 32.42 21.47
C GLY A 954 -41.77 31.67 20.13
N ARG A 955 -41.33 30.40 20.06
CA ARG A 955 -41.45 29.58 18.83
C ARG A 955 -42.89 29.08 18.59
N GLN A 956 -43.78 29.94 18.11
CA GLN A 956 -45.00 29.50 17.41
C GLN A 956 -45.49 30.55 16.41
N VAL A 957 -46.31 30.11 15.43
CA VAL A 957 -46.86 30.88 14.30
C VAL A 957 -45.84 31.41 13.27
N ALA A 958 -44.79 32.14 13.67
CA ALA A 958 -43.90 32.82 12.72
C ALA A 958 -43.00 31.87 11.88
N CYS A 959 -42.42 30.83 12.49
CA CYS A 959 -41.45 29.96 11.81
C CYS A 959 -42.02 29.16 10.63
N LYS A 960 -43.32 28.82 10.64
CA LYS A 960 -43.87 27.90 9.64
C LYS A 960 -43.91 28.50 8.24
N ASN A 961 -44.44 29.72 8.12
CA ASN A 961 -44.54 30.43 6.84
C ASN A 961 -43.16 30.78 6.24
N ALA A 962 -42.12 30.90 7.06
CA ALA A 962 -40.75 31.07 6.59
C ALA A 962 -40.16 29.76 6.07
N LEU A 963 -40.35 28.65 6.79
CA LEU A 963 -39.84 27.33 6.41
C LEU A 963 -40.54 26.79 5.15
N ASP A 964 -41.86 26.87 5.07
CA ASP A 964 -42.64 26.42 3.90
C ASP A 964 -42.24 27.20 2.63
N LYS A 965 -41.92 28.50 2.77
CA LYS A 965 -41.45 29.36 1.67
C LYS A 965 -39.99 29.08 1.30
N ALA A 966 -39.13 28.75 2.26
CA ALA A 966 -37.76 28.30 2.00
C ALA A 966 -37.73 26.95 1.27
N ILE A 967 -38.58 26.00 1.68
CA ILE A 967 -38.73 24.69 1.02
C ILE A 967 -39.26 24.87 -0.41
N SER A 968 -40.28 25.69 -0.62
CA SER A 968 -40.81 25.98 -1.97
C SER A 968 -39.76 26.62 -2.89
N ASN A 969 -38.96 27.56 -2.38
CA ASN A 969 -37.86 28.15 -3.13
C ASN A 969 -36.72 27.14 -3.41
N ALA A 970 -36.41 26.25 -2.47
CA ALA A 970 -35.39 25.22 -2.64
C ALA A 970 -35.80 24.17 -3.69
N LEU A 971 -37.07 23.76 -3.71
CA LEU A 971 -37.60 22.84 -4.72
C LEU A 971 -37.51 23.45 -6.13
N ASN A 972 -37.93 24.71 -6.30
CA ASN A 972 -37.80 25.41 -7.58
C ASN A 972 -36.33 25.57 -8.03
N ALA A 973 -35.38 25.67 -7.10
CA ALA A 973 -33.95 25.78 -7.42
C ALA A 973 -33.28 24.43 -7.75
N VAL A 974 -33.91 23.29 -7.46
CA VAL A 974 -33.40 21.95 -7.80
C VAL A 974 -33.70 21.59 -9.27
N ASP A 975 -34.83 22.04 -9.82
CA ASP A 975 -35.17 21.78 -11.23
C ASP A 975 -34.20 22.47 -12.21
N ASP A 976 -33.75 23.70 -11.92
CA ASP A 976 -32.76 24.41 -12.75
C ASP A 976 -31.35 23.78 -12.70
N LEU A 977 -31.03 23.00 -11.67
CA LEU A 977 -29.74 22.30 -11.54
C LEU A 977 -29.68 20.95 -12.28
N ALA A 978 -30.79 20.49 -12.87
CA ALA A 978 -30.88 19.20 -13.54
C ALA A 978 -30.38 19.18 -15.00
N VAL A 979 -30.01 20.33 -15.59
CA VAL A 979 -29.83 20.48 -17.05
C VAL A 979 -28.36 20.42 -17.51
N THR A 980 -27.38 20.50 -16.62
CA THR A 980 -25.94 20.62 -16.96
C THR A 980 -25.05 19.52 -16.37
N GLY A 981 -25.43 18.23 -16.53
CA GLY A 981 -24.62 17.14 -15.94
C GLY A 981 -24.78 15.70 -16.45
N ALA A 982 -25.51 15.40 -17.53
CA ALA A 982 -25.76 14.00 -17.93
C ALA A 982 -25.80 13.76 -19.45
N ALA A 983 -24.65 13.42 -20.03
CA ALA A 983 -24.56 12.89 -21.40
C ALA A 983 -24.16 11.41 -21.39
N GLY A 984 -25.16 10.53 -21.48
CA GLY A 984 -24.96 9.11 -21.79
C GLY A 984 -24.90 8.13 -20.61
N LEU A 985 -26.06 7.66 -20.17
CA LEU A 985 -26.46 6.24 -20.24
C LEU A 985 -27.90 6.06 -19.73
N SER A 986 -28.75 5.34 -20.48
CA SER A 986 -30.16 5.12 -20.13
C SER A 986 -30.45 3.66 -19.76
N PRO A 987 -31.16 3.40 -18.65
CA PRO A 987 -31.76 2.10 -18.40
C PRO A 987 -33.13 2.02 -19.10
N LYS A 988 -33.34 1.00 -19.93
CA LYS A 988 -34.71 0.59 -20.32
C LYS A 988 -35.30 -0.25 -19.19
N GLY A 989 -36.41 0.19 -18.62
CA GLY A 989 -37.07 -0.48 -17.50
C GLY A 989 -38.05 -1.58 -17.90
N THR A 990 -38.61 -2.23 -16.88
CA THR A 990 -39.86 -2.99 -16.90
C THR A 990 -40.73 -2.53 -15.72
N GLY A 991 -42.06 -2.54 -15.88
CA GLY A 991 -43.01 -1.99 -14.88
C GLY A 991 -43.27 -2.92 -13.68
N PRO A 992 -44.31 -2.65 -12.86
CA PRO A 992 -45.68 -2.59 -13.39
C PRO A 992 -46.67 -1.57 -12.75
N VAL A 993 -47.79 -1.38 -13.46
CA VAL A 993 -49.15 -1.03 -12.98
C VAL A 993 -49.37 0.25 -12.13
N SER A 994 -50.17 1.17 -12.70
CA SER A 994 -50.98 2.16 -11.97
C SER A 994 -52.45 1.76 -11.96
N PRO A 995 -53.28 2.31 -11.05
CA PRO A 995 -54.66 2.60 -11.43
C PRO A 995 -55.20 3.98 -10.99
N LYS A 996 -55.58 4.77 -12.00
CA LYS A 996 -56.80 5.62 -12.09
C LYS A 996 -57.00 6.83 -11.13
N GLY A 997 -57.27 7.98 -11.75
CA GLY A 997 -57.76 9.23 -11.13
C GLY A 997 -57.33 10.44 -11.99
N ALA A 998 -57.95 10.74 -13.13
CA ALA A 998 -59.20 11.51 -13.28
C ALA A 998 -59.09 12.94 -12.68
N GLY A 999 -59.16 14.03 -13.46
CA GLY A 999 -59.25 14.15 -14.93
C GLY A 999 -59.58 15.58 -15.39
N THR A 1000 -59.92 15.76 -16.67
CA THR A 1000 -60.46 16.99 -17.34
C THR A 1000 -59.56 18.24 -17.39
N GLY A 1001 -59.54 18.97 -18.53
CA GLY A 1001 -58.83 20.26 -18.61
C GLY A 1001 -58.19 20.72 -19.95
N SER A 1002 -58.78 20.42 -21.11
CA SER A 1002 -58.44 21.10 -22.39
C SER A 1002 -59.39 22.31 -22.60
N PRO A 1003 -59.12 23.33 -23.46
CA PRO A 1003 -58.28 23.25 -24.67
C PRO A 1003 -57.45 24.50 -25.11
N ARG A 1004 -56.54 24.25 -26.07
CA ARG A 1004 -56.14 25.04 -27.29
C ARG A 1004 -56.19 26.59 -27.31
N ALA A 1005 -55.09 27.20 -27.81
CA ALA A 1005 -54.98 28.13 -28.99
C ALA A 1005 -53.72 29.03 -28.85
N GLN A 1006 -52.70 28.94 -29.70
CA GLN A 1006 -52.48 29.59 -31.03
C GLN A 1006 -52.06 31.08 -31.01
N GLY A 1007 -51.10 31.44 -31.89
CA GLY A 1007 -50.65 32.82 -32.17
C GLY A 1007 -49.53 33.33 -31.22
N SER A 1008 -48.28 33.65 -31.56
CA SER A 1008 -47.51 33.99 -32.79
C SER A 1008 -47.25 35.50 -33.03
N ARG A 1009 -45.97 35.82 -33.30
CA ARG A 1009 -45.38 37.03 -33.95
C ARG A 1009 -45.06 38.32 -33.14
N LYS A 1010 -43.74 38.59 -33.10
CA LYS A 1010 -43.00 39.82 -33.50
C LYS A 1010 -43.22 41.18 -32.79
N GLY A 1011 -42.10 41.74 -32.31
CA GLY A 1011 -41.76 43.14 -31.96
C GLY A 1011 -40.43 43.11 -31.17
N ARG A 1012 -39.32 43.85 -31.38
CA ARG A 1012 -39.06 45.26 -31.81
C ARG A 1012 -39.64 46.30 -30.84
N GLU A 1013 -38.93 47.36 -30.42
CA GLU A 1013 -37.59 47.91 -30.75
C GLU A 1013 -36.98 48.56 -29.45
N THR A 1014 -35.68 48.44 -29.15
CA THR A 1014 -34.59 49.47 -29.22
C THR A 1014 -34.75 50.74 -28.34
N ASP A 1015 -33.72 51.44 -27.86
CA ASP A 1015 -32.23 51.37 -27.99
C ASP A 1015 -31.59 51.20 -26.56
N ALA A 1016 -30.43 51.71 -26.08
CA ALA A 1016 -29.27 52.51 -26.59
C ALA A 1016 -28.07 52.43 -25.57
N ALA A 1017 -26.84 52.95 -25.79
CA ALA A 1017 -25.95 52.96 -26.98
C ALA A 1017 -24.55 53.66 -26.75
N GLU A 1018 -23.84 53.48 -25.62
CA GLU A 1018 -22.44 53.97 -25.41
C GLU A 1018 -21.52 52.77 -25.04
N ASP A 1019 -20.52 52.33 -25.82
CA ASP A 1019 -19.19 52.90 -26.21
C ASP A 1019 -18.15 52.82 -25.06
N MET A 1020 -16.87 52.39 -25.23
CA MET A 1020 -16.01 52.14 -26.41
C MET A 1020 -15.12 50.87 -26.28
N SER A 1021 -14.57 50.42 -27.43
CA SER A 1021 -13.32 49.63 -27.65
C SER A 1021 -13.13 48.25 -26.96
N ALA A 1022 -12.96 47.11 -27.66
CA ALA A 1022 -11.96 46.72 -28.69
C ALA A 1022 -10.58 46.34 -28.10
N MET A 1023 -9.90 45.23 -28.45
CA MET A 1023 -10.13 44.12 -29.42
C MET A 1023 -9.62 42.79 -28.79
N GLY A 1024 -9.90 41.56 -29.27
CA GLY A 1024 -10.06 41.07 -30.66
C GLY A 1024 -8.70 40.53 -31.16
N LEU A 1025 -8.54 39.38 -31.84
CA LEU A 1025 -9.45 38.44 -32.52
C LEU A 1025 -8.87 37.02 -32.34
N SER A 1026 -9.59 35.97 -31.91
CA SER A 1026 -10.66 35.19 -32.58
C SER A 1026 -10.20 34.33 -33.78
N VAL A 1027 -10.20 33.01 -33.60
CA VAL A 1027 -10.03 31.99 -34.66
C VAL A 1027 -11.32 31.82 -35.46
N GLN A 1028 -11.23 31.64 -36.79
CA GLN A 1028 -12.30 31.03 -37.58
C GLN A 1028 -11.78 29.96 -38.57
N ARG A 1029 -12.66 29.03 -38.91
CA ARG A 1029 -12.42 27.91 -39.83
C ARG A 1029 -12.86 28.29 -41.25
N ILE A 1030 -12.14 27.79 -42.26
CA ILE A 1030 -12.68 27.58 -43.62
C ILE A 1030 -12.38 26.12 -44.03
N SER A 1031 -13.16 25.58 -44.97
CA SER A 1031 -13.21 24.15 -45.30
C SER A 1031 -12.92 23.83 -46.76
N THR A 1032 -12.63 22.55 -47.01
CA THR A 1032 -12.90 21.78 -48.25
C THR A 1032 -12.10 22.02 -49.54
N ALA A 1033 -11.84 20.88 -50.20
CA ALA A 1033 -11.43 20.64 -51.60
C ALA A 1033 -9.95 20.86 -52.01
N LYS A 1034 -9.40 20.26 -53.09
CA LYS A 1034 -9.41 18.86 -53.64
C LYS A 1034 -8.76 18.85 -55.04
N ALA A 1035 -7.49 18.43 -55.16
CA ALA A 1035 -6.77 17.98 -56.37
C ALA A 1035 -5.43 17.33 -55.90
N ALA A 1036 -4.78 16.32 -56.50
CA ALA A 1036 -4.65 15.81 -57.88
C ALA A 1036 -3.71 16.66 -58.77
N GLU A 1037 -2.70 16.16 -59.49
CA GLU A 1037 -1.98 14.85 -59.56
C GLU A 1037 -0.44 15.16 -59.45
N SER A 1038 0.62 14.40 -59.80
CA SER A 1038 0.95 13.14 -60.54
C SER A 1038 2.41 12.72 -60.14
N SER A 1039 3.06 11.61 -60.54
CA SER A 1039 2.69 10.20 -60.81
C SER A 1039 3.96 9.31 -61.00
N SER A 1040 4.00 8.10 -60.41
CA SER A 1040 4.82 6.91 -60.77
C SER A 1040 6.38 7.03 -60.76
N ASP A 1041 7.24 5.99 -60.83
CA ASP A 1041 7.17 4.53 -61.11
C ASP A 1041 7.75 3.71 -59.90
N THR A 1042 7.34 2.51 -59.47
CA THR A 1042 7.30 1.13 -60.07
C THR A 1042 8.65 0.62 -60.61
N ALA A 1043 9.16 -0.60 -60.32
CA ALA A 1043 8.73 -1.78 -59.52
C ALA A 1043 10.02 -2.59 -59.09
N GLU A 1044 10.06 -3.82 -58.53
CA GLU A 1044 9.04 -4.86 -58.27
C GLU A 1044 9.31 -5.72 -57.00
N MET A 1045 9.87 -6.94 -57.10
CA MET A 1045 9.86 -7.99 -56.05
C MET A 1045 11.05 -8.99 -56.12
N ALA A 1046 11.43 -9.61 -54.98
CA ALA A 1046 11.40 -11.08 -54.73
C ALA A 1046 12.61 -11.74 -53.97
N ALA A 1047 12.27 -12.76 -53.16
CA ALA A 1047 13.05 -13.94 -52.71
C ALA A 1047 14.07 -13.87 -51.53
N GLU A 1048 14.24 -15.02 -50.87
CA GLU A 1048 15.11 -15.38 -49.72
C GLU A 1048 16.02 -16.60 -50.10
N PRO A 1049 16.96 -17.10 -49.26
CA PRO A 1049 17.97 -16.43 -48.42
C PRO A 1049 19.40 -16.70 -48.97
N PRO A 1050 20.28 -17.69 -48.62
CA PRO A 1050 20.45 -18.60 -47.45
C PRO A 1050 21.85 -18.62 -46.75
N GLU A 1051 21.89 -19.24 -45.56
CA GLU A 1051 22.97 -20.06 -44.92
C GLU A 1051 24.46 -19.65 -44.68
N GLN A 1052 24.85 -19.85 -43.40
CA GLN A 1052 26.08 -20.49 -42.84
C GLN A 1052 27.46 -19.76 -42.74
N ASP A 1053 28.15 -20.09 -41.62
CA ASP A 1053 29.62 -20.23 -41.42
C ASP A 1053 30.56 -18.98 -41.49
N GLN A 1054 31.71 -18.90 -40.80
CA GLN A 1054 32.28 -19.57 -39.59
C GLN A 1054 33.55 -18.81 -39.12
N HIS A 1055 34.14 -19.18 -37.96
CA HIS A 1055 35.54 -18.95 -37.51
C HIS A 1055 36.05 -17.47 -37.40
N GLU A 1056 36.42 -16.99 -36.20
CA GLU A 1056 37.73 -17.06 -35.49
C GLU A 1056 38.64 -15.83 -35.70
N GLY A 1057 39.50 -15.54 -34.72
CA GLY A 1057 40.40 -14.38 -34.74
C GLY A 1057 40.75 -13.86 -33.35
N GLU A 1058 41.52 -14.64 -32.57
CA GLU A 1058 42.28 -14.09 -31.43
C GLU A 1058 43.60 -13.47 -31.94
N GLU A 1059 44.02 -12.35 -31.35
CA GLU A 1059 45.41 -11.90 -31.10
C GLU A 1059 45.32 -10.43 -30.62
N GLU A 1060 45.55 -10.15 -29.34
CA GLU A 1060 46.84 -9.95 -28.64
C GLU A 1060 47.28 -8.47 -28.60
N LEU A 1061 47.90 -8.10 -27.48
CA LEU A 1061 48.47 -6.77 -27.23
C LEU A 1061 49.90 -6.70 -27.77
N PRO A 1062 50.47 -5.50 -27.93
CA PRO A 1062 51.46 -5.10 -26.91
C PRO A 1062 51.20 -3.73 -26.29
N ALA A 1063 51.94 -3.46 -25.20
CA ALA A 1063 51.95 -2.18 -24.49
C ALA A 1063 53.15 -1.30 -24.93
N GLU A 1064 53.48 -0.30 -24.10
CA GLU A 1064 54.57 0.70 -24.20
C GLU A 1064 54.22 2.05 -24.88
N SER A 1065 54.81 3.19 -24.49
CA SER A 1065 55.50 3.58 -23.24
C SER A 1065 55.71 5.12 -23.18
N GLY A 1066 56.19 5.66 -22.06
CA GLY A 1066 56.50 7.09 -21.85
C GLY A 1066 55.34 7.91 -21.28
N SER A 1067 55.49 8.89 -20.38
CA SER A 1067 56.51 9.96 -20.19
C SER A 1067 56.45 11.06 -21.26
N GLY A 1068 56.29 12.34 -20.93
CA GLY A 1068 56.15 12.97 -19.61
C GLY A 1068 56.10 14.50 -19.72
N ASP A 1069 56.07 15.17 -18.58
CA ASP A 1069 56.30 16.62 -18.39
C ASP A 1069 55.30 17.58 -19.09
N GLU A 1070 55.36 18.91 -18.87
CA GLU A 1070 55.11 19.66 -17.62
C GLU A 1070 54.78 21.12 -18.01
N PHE A 1071 53.94 21.84 -17.24
CA PHE A 1071 53.58 23.28 -17.45
C PHE A 1071 52.83 23.62 -18.78
N ASP A 1072 52.14 24.76 -18.95
CA ASP A 1072 51.83 25.85 -18.00
C ASP A 1072 50.43 26.50 -18.24
N VAL A 1073 50.09 27.44 -17.34
CA VAL A 1073 48.82 28.15 -17.16
C VAL A 1073 48.62 29.38 -18.09
N ALA A 1074 47.42 29.48 -18.70
CA ALA A 1074 46.64 30.70 -19.01
C ALA A 1074 45.29 30.23 -19.63
N GLU A 1075 44.06 30.59 -19.23
CA GLU A 1075 43.41 31.87 -18.84
C GLU A 1075 43.22 32.91 -19.97
N GLU A 1076 42.09 33.63 -19.87
CA GLU A 1076 41.54 34.67 -20.78
C GLU A 1076 41.08 34.22 -22.20
N GLU A 1077 39.97 34.71 -22.78
CA GLU A 1077 38.72 35.30 -22.23
C GLU A 1077 37.63 35.37 -23.35
N LEU A 1078 36.43 35.88 -23.03
CA LEU A 1078 35.36 36.39 -23.93
C LEU A 1078 34.69 35.35 -24.88
N LEU A 1079 33.37 35.06 -24.82
CA LEU A 1079 32.11 35.84 -24.83
C LEU A 1079 31.46 36.02 -26.22
N HIS A 1080 30.14 35.74 -26.24
CA HIS A 1080 29.13 35.82 -27.31
C HIS A 1080 28.95 34.55 -28.17
N GLU A 1081 27.75 34.14 -28.55
CA GLU A 1081 26.35 34.27 -28.09
C GLU A 1081 25.51 33.51 -29.15
N ASP A 1082 24.29 33.11 -28.78
CA ASP A 1082 23.15 32.91 -29.69
C ASP A 1082 23.20 31.97 -30.92
N HIS A 1083 22.40 30.91 -30.74
CA HIS A 1083 21.18 30.60 -31.51
C HIS A 1083 21.16 29.44 -32.52
N LEU A 1084 20.41 28.42 -32.09
CA LEU A 1084 19.32 27.75 -32.82
C LEU A 1084 19.68 26.88 -34.04
N ARG A 1085 19.66 25.57 -33.79
CA ARG A 1085 18.60 24.73 -34.38
C ARG A 1085 18.14 23.64 -33.42
#